data_AF-A0A182EHV9-F1
#
_entry.id   AF-A0A182EHV9-F1
#
_cell.length_a   1.000
_cell.length_b   1.000
_cell.length_c   1.000
_cell.angle_alpha   90.00
_cell.angle_beta   90.00
_cell.angle_gamma   90.00
#
_symmetry.space_group_name_H-M   'P 1'
#
loop_
_entity.id
_entity.type
_entity.pdbx_description
1 polymer ?
#
loop_
_entity_poly.entity_id
_entity_poly.type
_entity_poly.pdbx_seq_one_letter_code
_entity_poly.pdbx_strand_id
1 'polypeptide(L)'
;FFYRITGLGAGGKKCVWAWGSTGEEKWNPDMEIDVDWKSLVRTALLPLTTDFFPDERSINADYVVKAHQLPVYFDLVREWLGDSRCDDLEQLRNLVFDQLVCQRLQRGFQIVLLNKKMIHAAIGISEEQSARMENTKMVSRECFLSFSRTYHRLYMEGDRITVVQFLPRSEESQETPEVAKRREYKYQFQIPESRQYTLCTARFQKYDLANLNWSLLDTQLQNRYVPRLFWDDMKCFASRFLLTPLCASITKAIITERNGGDKYTALFDSSFFRRQEEGFLKFVEVVNRFRRKTSPRHKRLMVSISDMESRIYSIENVDALLNGWRESYLSLYSQDPTTRFPPCMFLTVEFVTWLMVNVSELSSRQAAIEFAESLILAGKIRMLQPTEILVDDLESSASTESHCNEFRYGFFLCYFVDKHISDDKTEEKETWSRVIQCEIGKSCSSLTSVDCAYRLNSVDMKFYAQSQKTTDSGGHEYLPEHIPQFMEWGKVSYEKTFYAKKSFEIGVRWFMANSQTMAETVRYWCSKAANLSFHMFPVPEDPFPHALNPLSPPLQGPVVIPFRSDKIQSHYFSRLITTIVTAFGFIEMGCSAHQVAQYVHVTGGMFLMYDEVRQAFIWSWNQMLSHRYRANLNCTEDFRDYMLSDFRSFCSNANNRIDKYIHDLFENQ
;
A
#
# COMPACT_ATOMS: atom_id res chain seq x y z
N PHE A 1 -5.09 -56.27 -25.30
CA PHE A 1 -6.17 -55.97 -26.27
C PHE A 1 -6.45 -54.48 -26.24
N PHE A 2 -6.14 -53.81 -27.35
CA PHE A 2 -6.36 -52.42 -27.79
C PHE A 2 -6.88 -51.32 -26.83
N TYR A 3 -6.05 -50.28 -26.74
CA TYR A 3 -6.29 -48.86 -26.45
C TYR A 3 -7.74 -48.37 -26.67
N ARG A 4 -8.29 -47.66 -25.67
CA ARG A 4 -9.38 -46.69 -25.86
C ARG A 4 -8.87 -45.29 -25.55
N ILE A 5 -8.53 -44.58 -26.62
CA ILE A 5 -8.30 -43.13 -26.65
C ILE A 5 -9.66 -42.44 -26.42
N THR A 6 -9.64 -41.38 -25.61
CA THR A 6 -10.77 -40.50 -25.34
C THR A 6 -11.30 -39.88 -26.65
N GLY A 7 -12.61 -40.05 -26.92
CA GLY A 7 -13.29 -39.45 -28.07
C GLY A 7 -14.17 -40.38 -28.93
N LEU A 8 -14.19 -41.69 -28.67
CA LEU A 8 -15.03 -42.63 -29.42
C LEU A 8 -16.26 -43.06 -28.62
N GLY A 9 -17.43 -42.54 -28.99
CA GLY A 9 -18.72 -43.10 -28.59
C GLY A 9 -18.90 -44.52 -29.14
N ALA A 10 -19.69 -45.34 -28.47
CA ALA A 10 -20.01 -46.70 -28.93
C ALA A 10 -20.54 -46.65 -30.37
N GLY A 11 -19.84 -47.33 -31.30
CA GLY A 11 -20.19 -47.37 -32.73
C GLY A 11 -19.33 -46.52 -33.67
N GLY A 12 -18.21 -45.93 -33.21
CA GLY A 12 -17.19 -45.38 -34.13
C GLY A 12 -17.56 -44.09 -34.86
N LYS A 13 -18.63 -43.39 -34.45
CA LYS A 13 -18.94 -42.05 -34.96
C LYS A 13 -18.11 -41.00 -34.22
N LYS A 14 -17.46 -40.10 -34.96
CA LYS A 14 -16.74 -38.94 -34.44
C LYS A 14 -17.73 -38.06 -33.66
N CYS A 15 -17.72 -38.10 -32.33
CA CYS A 15 -18.42 -37.09 -31.53
C CYS A 15 -17.58 -35.82 -31.56
N VAL A 16 -18.00 -34.85 -32.38
CA VAL A 16 -17.60 -33.47 -32.19
C VAL A 16 -18.34 -32.99 -30.95
N TRP A 17 -17.61 -32.62 -29.89
CA TRP A 17 -18.18 -31.87 -28.78
C TRP A 17 -18.47 -30.45 -29.28
N ALA A 18 -19.54 -30.30 -30.05
CA ALA A 18 -20.09 -29.01 -30.42
C ALA A 18 -21.05 -28.61 -29.32
N TRP A 19 -20.56 -27.84 -28.37
CA TRP A 19 -21.42 -27.06 -27.50
C TRP A 19 -22.15 -26.03 -28.35
N GLY A 20 -23.42 -25.77 -28.05
CA GLY A 20 -24.11 -24.59 -28.58
C GLY A 20 -23.35 -23.31 -28.21
N SER A 21 -23.66 -22.19 -28.86
CA SER A 21 -22.98 -20.90 -28.67
C SER A 21 -22.85 -20.45 -27.21
N THR A 22 -23.74 -20.93 -26.32
CA THR A 22 -23.78 -20.60 -24.89
C THR A 22 -23.15 -21.66 -23.97
N GLY A 23 -22.69 -22.81 -24.48
CA GLY A 23 -22.13 -23.87 -23.64
C GLY A 23 -23.15 -24.69 -22.83
N GLU A 24 -24.40 -24.24 -22.72
CA GLU A 24 -25.46 -24.87 -21.92
C GLU A 24 -26.38 -25.76 -22.77
N GLU A 25 -26.42 -25.54 -24.09
CA GLU A 25 -27.31 -26.26 -25.00
C GLU A 25 -26.54 -27.18 -25.96
N LYS A 26 -27.17 -28.30 -26.32
CA LYS A 26 -26.66 -29.21 -27.35
C LYS A 26 -26.86 -28.55 -28.71
N TRP A 27 -25.79 -28.39 -29.47
CA TRP A 27 -25.84 -27.78 -30.80
C TRP A 27 -26.89 -28.46 -31.71
N ASN A 28 -27.80 -27.66 -32.29
CA ASN A 28 -28.79 -28.07 -33.29
C ASN A 28 -28.71 -27.12 -34.50
N PRO A 29 -28.70 -27.61 -35.75
CA PRO A 29 -28.75 -26.76 -36.95
C PRO A 29 -29.96 -25.82 -37.03
N ASP A 30 -31.07 -26.13 -36.35
CA ASP A 30 -32.28 -25.29 -36.32
C ASP A 30 -32.28 -24.26 -35.17
N MET A 31 -31.16 -24.13 -34.44
CA MET A 31 -31.05 -23.27 -33.27
C MET A 31 -30.88 -21.80 -33.67
N GLU A 32 -31.91 -20.98 -33.45
CA GLU A 32 -31.80 -19.53 -33.54
C GLU A 32 -30.97 -19.00 -32.35
N ILE A 33 -29.85 -18.34 -32.66
CA ILE A 33 -28.99 -17.73 -31.65
C ILE A 33 -29.59 -16.36 -31.30
N ASP A 34 -30.29 -16.28 -30.18
CA ASP A 34 -30.73 -15.02 -29.58
C ASP A 34 -29.61 -14.40 -28.71
N VAL A 35 -29.81 -13.17 -28.26
CA VAL A 35 -28.85 -12.44 -27.42
C VAL A 35 -28.68 -13.14 -26.07
N ASP A 36 -27.44 -13.53 -25.76
CA ASP A 36 -27.09 -14.04 -24.43
C ASP A 36 -27.01 -12.91 -23.40
N TRP A 37 -28.16 -12.52 -22.88
CA TRP A 37 -28.30 -11.51 -21.83
C TRP A 37 -27.57 -11.89 -20.54
N LYS A 38 -27.38 -13.18 -20.25
CA LYS A 38 -26.68 -13.64 -19.06
C LYS A 38 -25.21 -13.26 -19.15
N SER A 39 -24.56 -13.53 -20.29
CA SER A 39 -23.17 -13.15 -20.52
C SER A 39 -22.95 -11.64 -20.57
N LEU A 40 -23.94 -10.87 -21.08
CA LEU A 40 -23.86 -9.41 -21.14
C LEU A 40 -24.08 -8.72 -19.79
N VAL A 41 -24.98 -9.24 -18.94
CA VAL A 41 -25.34 -8.62 -17.65
C VAL A 41 -24.49 -9.16 -16.50
N ARG A 42 -23.94 -10.38 -16.62
CA ARG A 42 -23.08 -11.01 -15.62
C ARG A 42 -21.76 -11.40 -16.26
N THR A 43 -20.76 -10.55 -16.09
CA THR A 43 -19.39 -10.84 -16.54
C THR A 43 -18.87 -12.10 -15.85
N ALA A 44 -18.52 -13.11 -16.64
CA ALA A 44 -17.90 -14.33 -16.12
C ALA A 44 -16.49 -14.05 -15.59
N LEU A 45 -16.11 -14.76 -14.53
CA LEU A 45 -14.70 -14.83 -14.11
C LEU A 45 -13.93 -15.73 -15.07
N LEU A 46 -12.62 -15.49 -15.18
CA LEU A 46 -11.75 -16.40 -15.93
C LEU A 46 -11.83 -17.81 -15.33
N PRO A 47 -11.90 -18.87 -16.15
CA PRO A 47 -11.91 -20.24 -15.65
C PRO A 47 -10.69 -20.51 -14.77
N LEU A 48 -10.89 -21.17 -13.62
CA LEU A 48 -9.78 -21.60 -12.76
C LEU A 48 -9.08 -22.85 -13.28
N THR A 49 -9.64 -23.49 -14.31
CA THR A 49 -9.21 -24.79 -14.80
C THR A 49 -9.10 -24.79 -16.32
N THR A 50 -8.25 -25.67 -16.85
CA THR A 50 -8.10 -25.95 -18.27
C THR A 50 -7.97 -27.44 -18.51
N ASP A 51 -8.37 -27.89 -19.69
CA ASP A 51 -8.27 -29.26 -20.17
C ASP A 51 -7.15 -29.43 -21.22
N PHE A 52 -6.24 -28.46 -21.33
CA PHE A 52 -5.16 -28.47 -22.33
C PHE A 52 -3.76 -28.58 -21.71
N PHE A 53 -2.92 -29.44 -22.28
CA PHE A 53 -1.49 -29.55 -22.01
C PHE A 53 -0.78 -29.98 -23.32
N PRO A 54 0.43 -29.47 -23.62
CA PRO A 54 1.11 -29.79 -24.88
C PRO A 54 1.51 -31.28 -24.94
N ASP A 55 1.57 -31.83 -26.15
CA ASP A 55 2.03 -33.20 -26.37
C ASP A 55 3.56 -33.31 -26.30
N GLU A 56 4.06 -34.54 -26.25
CA GLU A 56 5.50 -34.84 -26.11
C GLU A 56 6.35 -34.18 -27.19
N ARG A 57 5.86 -34.16 -28.43
CA ARG A 57 6.57 -33.53 -29.56
C ARG A 57 6.72 -32.03 -29.34
N SER A 58 5.63 -31.35 -28.97
CA SER A 58 5.65 -29.92 -28.71
C SER A 58 6.55 -29.58 -27.51
N ILE A 59 6.46 -30.33 -26.41
CA ILE A 59 7.33 -30.12 -25.23
C ILE A 59 8.82 -30.23 -25.60
N ASN A 60 9.19 -31.22 -26.42
CA ASN A 60 10.60 -31.41 -26.80
C ASN A 60 11.09 -30.37 -27.82
N ALA A 61 10.26 -30.04 -28.81
CA ALA A 61 10.64 -29.13 -29.90
C ALA A 61 10.58 -27.65 -29.49
N ASP A 62 9.51 -27.26 -28.80
CA ASP A 62 9.12 -25.85 -28.66
C ASP A 62 9.33 -25.30 -27.25
N TYR A 63 9.71 -26.12 -26.27
CA TYR A 63 9.83 -25.70 -24.86
C TYR A 63 11.23 -25.86 -24.27
N VAL A 64 11.61 -24.91 -23.41
CA VAL A 64 12.73 -24.99 -22.47
C VAL A 64 12.20 -25.36 -21.09
N VAL A 65 12.77 -26.40 -20.51
CA VAL A 65 12.42 -26.87 -19.17
C VAL A 65 13.43 -26.33 -18.15
N LYS A 66 12.95 -25.67 -17.10
CA LYS A 66 13.74 -25.24 -15.94
C LYS A 66 13.15 -25.85 -14.68
N ALA A 67 13.96 -26.21 -13.70
CA ALA A 67 13.47 -26.75 -12.44
C ALA A 67 14.23 -26.16 -11.25
N HIS A 68 13.52 -25.95 -10.15
CA HIS A 68 14.10 -25.60 -8.85
C HIS A 68 13.44 -26.42 -7.74
N GLN A 69 14.21 -26.67 -6.68
CA GLN A 69 13.75 -27.42 -5.52
C GLN A 69 13.72 -26.51 -4.30
N LEU A 70 12.66 -26.65 -3.51
CA LEU A 70 12.38 -25.87 -2.33
C LEU A 70 12.26 -26.80 -1.11
N PRO A 71 13.25 -26.85 -0.20
CA PRO A 71 13.07 -27.53 1.07
C PRO A 71 12.07 -26.79 1.94
N VAL A 72 11.22 -27.52 2.66
CA VAL A 72 10.25 -26.94 3.60
C VAL A 72 10.95 -26.71 4.94
N TYR A 73 11.05 -25.45 5.36
CA TYR A 73 11.65 -25.08 6.64
C TYR A 73 10.54 -24.95 7.69
N PHE A 74 10.30 -26.03 8.44
CA PHE A 74 9.17 -26.12 9.38
C PHE A 74 9.13 -25.00 10.43
N ASP A 75 10.28 -24.55 10.93
CA ASP A 75 10.34 -23.46 11.91
C ASP A 75 9.79 -22.15 11.35
N LEU A 76 10.10 -21.82 10.08
CA LEU A 76 9.58 -20.63 9.41
C LEU A 76 8.08 -20.74 9.14
N VAL A 77 7.59 -21.92 8.76
CA VAL A 77 6.16 -22.13 8.47
C VAL A 77 5.33 -22.08 9.76
N ARG A 78 5.87 -22.54 10.90
CA ARG A 78 5.20 -22.37 12.21
C ARG A 78 4.96 -20.90 12.55
N GLU A 79 5.86 -20.00 12.15
CA GLU A 79 5.65 -18.57 12.34
C GLU A 79 4.45 -18.03 11.53
N TRP A 80 4.12 -18.62 10.39
CA TRP A 80 2.94 -18.23 9.59
C TRP A 80 1.63 -18.47 10.34
N LEU A 81 1.57 -19.56 11.10
CA LEU A 81 0.38 -19.96 11.87
C LEU A 81 0.25 -19.16 13.17
N GLY A 82 1.33 -18.50 13.62
CA GLY A 82 1.36 -17.87 14.94
C GLY A 82 1.23 -18.87 16.10
N ASP A 83 1.29 -20.17 15.81
CA ASP A 83 1.26 -21.26 16.79
C ASP A 83 2.57 -22.06 16.69
N SER A 84 3.48 -21.76 17.60
CA SER A 84 4.78 -22.43 17.69
C SER A 84 4.67 -23.89 18.13
N ARG A 85 3.47 -24.40 18.46
CA ARG A 85 3.23 -25.77 18.94
C ARG A 85 2.63 -26.69 17.88
N CYS A 86 2.49 -26.23 16.63
CA CYS A 86 2.05 -27.09 15.54
C CYS A 86 3.16 -28.12 15.19
N ASP A 87 2.86 -29.40 15.44
CA ASP A 87 3.73 -30.54 15.16
C ASP A 87 3.29 -31.39 13.96
N ASP A 88 2.18 -31.04 13.31
CA ASP A 88 1.72 -31.72 12.11
C ASP A 88 2.56 -31.30 10.89
N LEU A 89 3.64 -32.04 10.65
CA LEU A 89 4.55 -31.79 9.53
C LEU A 89 3.86 -31.95 8.16
N GLU A 90 2.82 -32.79 8.05
CA GLU A 90 2.08 -32.96 6.80
C GLU A 90 1.22 -31.74 6.50
N GLN A 91 0.57 -31.18 7.53
CA GLN A 91 -0.12 -29.91 7.42
C GLN A 91 0.85 -28.80 6.98
N LEU A 92 2.00 -28.64 7.66
CA LEU A 92 2.99 -27.60 7.33
C LEU A 92 3.50 -27.70 5.88
N ARG A 93 3.78 -28.91 5.40
CA ARG A 93 4.18 -29.13 3.99
C ARG A 93 3.06 -28.72 3.02
N ASN A 94 1.83 -29.13 3.30
CA ASN A 94 0.68 -28.80 2.45
C ASN A 94 0.43 -27.29 2.41
N LEU A 95 0.61 -26.58 3.53
CA LEU A 95 0.46 -25.12 3.57
C LEU A 95 1.40 -24.39 2.61
N VAL A 96 2.68 -24.78 2.59
CA VAL A 96 3.65 -24.19 1.64
C VAL A 96 3.23 -24.53 0.21
N PHE A 97 2.87 -25.78 -0.06
CA PHE A 97 2.44 -26.22 -1.39
C PHE A 97 1.20 -25.46 -1.89
N ASP A 98 0.19 -25.32 -1.05
CA ASP A 98 -1.03 -24.56 -1.33
C ASP A 98 -0.70 -23.10 -1.60
N GLN A 99 0.21 -22.51 -0.83
CA GLN A 99 0.61 -21.13 -1.06
C GLN A 99 1.30 -20.95 -2.42
N LEU A 100 2.16 -21.87 -2.84
CA LEU A 100 2.80 -21.82 -4.16
C LEU A 100 1.76 -21.89 -5.30
N VAL A 101 0.73 -22.72 -5.14
CA VAL A 101 -0.39 -22.83 -6.08
C VAL A 101 -1.21 -21.54 -6.09
N CYS A 102 -1.61 -21.03 -4.92
CA CYS A 102 -2.37 -19.79 -4.77
C CYS A 102 -1.66 -18.59 -5.43
N GLN A 103 -0.34 -18.46 -5.25
CA GLN A 103 0.43 -17.37 -5.86
C GLN A 103 0.44 -17.42 -7.39
N ARG A 104 0.34 -18.61 -7.98
CA ARG A 104 0.20 -18.81 -9.43
C ARG A 104 -1.22 -18.49 -9.89
N LEU A 105 -2.24 -18.98 -9.18
CA LEU A 105 -3.65 -18.69 -9.47
C LEU A 105 -3.94 -17.18 -9.41
N GLN A 106 -3.41 -16.47 -8.41
CA GLN A 106 -3.53 -15.02 -8.29
C GLN A 106 -2.92 -14.24 -9.47
N ARG A 107 -1.96 -14.86 -10.17
CA ARG A 107 -1.32 -14.32 -11.39
C ARG A 107 -1.97 -14.85 -12.67
N GLY A 108 -3.13 -15.48 -12.57
CA GLY A 108 -3.92 -15.93 -13.71
C GLY A 108 -3.62 -17.34 -14.20
N PHE A 109 -2.76 -18.12 -13.52
CA PHE A 109 -2.63 -19.54 -13.87
C PHE A 109 -3.93 -20.29 -13.64
N GLN A 110 -4.14 -21.34 -14.41
CA GLN A 110 -5.29 -22.24 -14.37
C GLN A 110 -4.80 -23.66 -14.07
N ILE A 111 -5.55 -24.42 -13.28
CA ILE A 111 -5.24 -25.81 -12.95
C ILE A 111 -5.55 -26.70 -14.16
N VAL A 112 -4.59 -27.50 -14.58
CA VAL A 112 -4.76 -28.45 -15.68
C VAL A 112 -5.46 -29.70 -15.15
N LEU A 113 -6.66 -30.01 -15.66
CA LEU A 113 -7.50 -31.14 -15.23
C LEU A 113 -7.37 -32.39 -16.11
N LEU A 114 -6.31 -32.48 -16.92
CA LEU A 114 -6.05 -33.67 -17.72
C LEU A 114 -5.62 -34.86 -16.87
N ASN A 115 -5.86 -36.07 -17.40
CA ASN A 115 -5.42 -37.30 -16.75
C ASN A 115 -3.90 -37.26 -16.58
N LYS A 116 -3.43 -37.42 -15.34
CA LYS A 116 -2.01 -37.39 -14.99
C LYS A 116 -1.16 -38.33 -15.86
N LYS A 117 -1.66 -39.51 -16.21
CA LYS A 117 -0.95 -40.47 -17.07
C LYS A 117 -0.67 -39.89 -18.47
N MET A 118 -1.60 -39.11 -19.02
CA MET A 118 -1.42 -38.45 -20.31
C MET A 118 -0.37 -37.34 -20.22
N ILE A 119 -0.42 -36.54 -19.15
CA ILE A 119 0.58 -35.49 -18.91
C ILE A 119 1.96 -36.10 -18.67
N HIS A 120 2.05 -37.18 -17.89
CA HIS A 120 3.28 -37.92 -17.63
C HIS A 120 3.92 -38.47 -18.91
N ALA A 121 3.12 -39.06 -19.80
CA ALA A 121 3.60 -39.50 -21.11
C ALA A 121 4.15 -38.32 -21.92
N ALA A 122 3.45 -37.17 -21.94
CA ALA A 122 3.91 -35.97 -22.63
C ALA A 122 5.24 -35.41 -22.12
N ILE A 123 5.59 -35.63 -20.85
CA ILE A 123 6.87 -35.20 -20.27
C ILE A 123 7.92 -36.32 -20.20
N GLY A 124 7.69 -37.45 -20.88
CA GLY A 124 8.63 -38.56 -20.98
C GLY A 124 8.69 -39.49 -19.76
N ILE A 125 7.70 -39.44 -18.87
CA ILE A 125 7.56 -40.37 -17.73
C ILE A 125 6.78 -41.60 -18.17
N SER A 126 7.38 -42.79 -18.03
CA SER A 126 6.72 -44.04 -18.43
C SER A 126 5.54 -44.40 -17.53
N GLU A 127 4.57 -45.17 -18.04
CA GLU A 127 3.45 -45.65 -17.22
C GLU A 127 3.90 -46.44 -15.98
N GLU A 128 4.98 -47.21 -16.11
CA GLU A 128 5.58 -47.94 -15.00
C GLU A 128 6.16 -47.01 -13.93
N GLN A 129 6.85 -45.94 -14.35
CA GLN A 129 7.39 -44.92 -13.43
C GLN A 129 6.25 -44.16 -12.75
N SER A 130 5.23 -43.75 -13.50
CA SER A 130 4.03 -43.10 -12.95
C SER A 130 3.31 -43.99 -11.93
N ALA A 131 3.13 -45.27 -12.24
CA ALA A 131 2.48 -46.21 -11.33
C ALA A 131 3.33 -46.49 -10.08
N ARG A 132 4.67 -46.55 -10.22
CA ARG A 132 5.59 -46.65 -9.08
C ARG A 132 5.49 -45.42 -8.18
N MET A 133 5.46 -44.22 -8.74
CA MET A 133 5.34 -42.96 -7.99
C MET A 133 4.04 -42.92 -7.16
N GLU A 134 2.91 -43.36 -7.73
CA GLU A 134 1.62 -43.44 -7.02
C GLU A 134 1.62 -44.55 -5.95
N ASN A 135 2.07 -45.77 -6.30
CA ASN A 135 2.01 -46.93 -5.40
C ASN A 135 2.95 -46.82 -4.20
N THR A 136 4.12 -46.18 -4.38
CA THR A 136 5.09 -45.97 -3.29
C THR A 136 4.87 -44.69 -2.50
N LYS A 137 3.88 -43.85 -2.89
CA LYS A 137 3.70 -42.48 -2.38
C LYS A 137 4.99 -41.65 -2.40
N MET A 138 5.88 -41.91 -3.36
CA MET A 138 7.13 -41.16 -3.51
C MET A 138 6.85 -39.69 -3.80
N VAL A 139 5.78 -39.43 -4.55
CA VAL A 139 5.18 -38.10 -4.68
C VAL A 139 3.88 -38.07 -3.90
N SER A 140 3.88 -37.32 -2.78
CA SER A 140 2.71 -37.20 -1.92
C SER A 140 1.61 -36.34 -2.54
N ARG A 141 2.01 -35.31 -3.30
CA ARG A 141 1.10 -34.34 -3.92
C ARG A 141 1.69 -33.78 -5.20
N GLU A 142 0.83 -33.54 -6.19
CA GLU A 142 1.23 -33.00 -7.50
C GLU A 142 0.11 -32.16 -8.13
N CYS A 143 0.50 -31.02 -8.73
CA CYS A 143 -0.39 -30.08 -9.40
C CYS A 143 0.25 -29.56 -10.70
N PHE A 144 -0.54 -29.50 -11.77
CA PHE A 144 -0.15 -28.90 -13.04
C PHE A 144 -0.95 -27.61 -13.25
N LEU A 145 -0.25 -26.55 -13.62
CA LEU A 145 -0.80 -25.20 -13.81
C LEU A 145 -0.39 -24.68 -15.17
N SER A 146 -1.23 -23.87 -15.80
CA SER A 146 -0.95 -23.25 -17.10
C SER A 146 -1.30 -21.76 -17.09
N PHE A 147 -0.53 -20.96 -17.80
CA PHE A 147 -0.87 -19.57 -18.11
C PHE A 147 -0.45 -19.28 -19.55
N SER A 148 -1.43 -19.10 -20.43
CA SER A 148 -1.18 -18.94 -21.86
C SER A 148 -0.35 -20.13 -22.40
N ARG A 149 0.88 -19.89 -22.87
CA ARG A 149 1.80 -20.92 -23.38
C ARG A 149 2.80 -21.42 -22.34
N THR A 150 2.73 -20.98 -21.08
CA THR A 150 3.66 -21.40 -20.02
C THR A 150 2.98 -22.42 -19.11
N TYR A 151 3.71 -23.47 -18.73
CA TYR A 151 3.18 -24.50 -17.82
C TYR A 151 4.10 -24.69 -16.62
N HIS A 152 3.52 -24.92 -15.45
CA HIS A 152 4.24 -25.27 -14.23
C HIS A 152 3.75 -26.62 -13.70
N ARG A 153 4.67 -27.49 -13.31
CA ARG A 153 4.41 -28.70 -12.55
C ARG A 153 5.00 -28.54 -11.16
N LEU A 154 4.18 -28.65 -10.13
CA LEU A 154 4.59 -28.64 -8.74
C LEU A 154 4.35 -30.03 -8.18
N TYR A 155 5.35 -30.63 -7.56
CA TYR A 155 5.19 -31.90 -6.87
C TYR A 155 6.02 -31.96 -5.59
N MET A 156 5.56 -32.75 -4.62
CA MET A 156 6.16 -32.88 -3.31
C MET A 156 6.77 -34.27 -3.15
N GLU A 157 8.06 -34.32 -2.82
CA GLU A 157 8.84 -35.54 -2.57
C GLU A 157 9.48 -35.41 -1.18
N GLY A 158 8.95 -36.14 -0.20
CA GLY A 158 9.32 -35.96 1.21
C GLY A 158 9.08 -34.53 1.69
N ASP A 159 10.13 -33.89 2.22
CA ASP A 159 10.11 -32.51 2.73
C ASP A 159 10.57 -31.48 1.69
N ARG A 160 10.56 -31.84 0.40
CA ARG A 160 10.98 -30.96 -0.70
C ARG A 160 9.85 -30.81 -1.71
N ILE A 161 9.62 -29.57 -2.12
CA ILE A 161 8.70 -29.24 -3.22
C ILE A 161 9.55 -28.93 -4.44
N THR A 162 9.33 -29.66 -5.54
CA THR A 162 9.99 -29.40 -6.82
C THR A 162 9.03 -28.67 -7.74
N VAL A 163 9.52 -27.60 -8.35
CA VAL A 163 8.79 -26.82 -9.36
C VAL A 163 9.50 -26.96 -10.68
N VAL A 164 8.79 -27.43 -11.69
CA VAL A 164 9.27 -27.54 -13.07
C VAL A 164 8.49 -26.57 -13.95
N GLN A 165 9.21 -25.73 -14.68
CA GLN A 165 8.68 -24.68 -15.56
C GLN A 165 8.93 -25.07 -17.02
N PHE A 166 7.87 -25.11 -17.82
CA PHE A 166 7.91 -25.30 -19.26
C PHE A 166 7.66 -23.93 -19.92
N LEU A 167 8.72 -23.34 -20.46
CA LEU A 167 8.71 -22.03 -21.10
C LEU A 167 8.86 -22.19 -22.62
N PRO A 168 8.09 -21.47 -23.46
CA PRO A 168 8.27 -21.55 -24.90
C PRO A 168 9.68 -21.05 -25.31
N ARG A 169 10.35 -21.77 -26.21
CA ARG A 169 11.56 -21.34 -26.92
C ARG A 169 11.15 -20.15 -27.79
N SER A 170 11.72 -18.97 -27.53
CA SER A 170 11.26 -17.72 -28.13
C SER A 170 11.33 -17.73 -29.67
N GLU A 171 10.27 -17.24 -30.30
CA GLU A 171 10.41 -16.23 -31.35
C GLU A 171 9.99 -14.87 -30.73
N GLU A 172 10.78 -13.82 -30.96
CA GLU A 172 10.53 -12.41 -30.58
C GLU A 172 10.66 -12.01 -29.10
N SER A 173 11.88 -12.01 -28.57
CA SER A 173 12.24 -11.22 -27.36
C SER A 173 12.57 -9.75 -27.66
N GLN A 174 12.64 -9.35 -28.94
CA GLN A 174 12.76 -7.96 -29.35
C GLN A 174 11.45 -7.51 -30.00
N GLU A 175 10.82 -6.51 -29.40
CA GLU A 175 9.64 -5.88 -29.97
C GLU A 175 10.04 -5.13 -31.24
N THR A 176 9.70 -5.67 -32.40
CA THR A 176 9.93 -4.97 -33.66
C THR A 176 9.06 -3.70 -33.70
N PRO A 177 9.51 -2.62 -34.39
CA PRO A 177 8.71 -1.40 -34.54
C PRO A 177 7.31 -1.66 -35.11
N GLU A 178 7.17 -2.70 -35.93
CA GLU A 178 5.90 -3.12 -36.55
C GLU A 178 4.92 -3.74 -35.53
N VAL A 179 5.43 -4.59 -34.64
CA VAL A 179 4.63 -5.18 -33.54
C VAL A 179 4.24 -4.10 -32.53
N ALA A 180 5.14 -3.16 -32.23
CA ALA A 180 4.83 -1.99 -31.39
C ALA A 180 3.67 -1.17 -31.97
N LYS A 181 3.70 -0.89 -33.29
CA LYS A 181 2.65 -0.13 -33.98
C LYS A 181 1.29 -0.85 -33.99
N ARG A 182 1.27 -2.19 -34.07
CA ARG A 182 0.03 -2.99 -33.97
C ARG A 182 -0.62 -2.92 -32.58
N ARG A 183 0.13 -2.54 -31.55
CA ARG A 183 -0.34 -2.42 -30.15
C ARG A 183 -0.75 -1.00 -29.77
N GLU A 184 -0.64 -0.05 -30.69
CA GLU A 184 -1.16 1.30 -30.51
C GLU A 184 -2.65 1.35 -30.79
N TYR A 185 -3.40 1.77 -29.78
CA TYR A 185 -4.83 2.03 -29.89
C TYR A 185 -5.09 3.52 -29.96
N LYS A 186 -5.73 3.94 -31.06
CA LYS A 186 -6.11 5.34 -31.29
C LYS A 186 -7.57 5.53 -30.88
N TYR A 187 -7.82 6.56 -30.09
CA TYR A 187 -9.14 6.88 -29.57
C TYR A 187 -9.38 8.39 -29.59
N GLN A 188 -10.65 8.77 -29.51
CA GLN A 188 -11.07 10.16 -29.43
C GLN A 188 -11.67 10.41 -28.06
N PHE A 189 -11.16 11.41 -27.33
CA PHE A 189 -11.62 11.75 -25.99
C PHE A 189 -12.17 13.17 -25.94
N GLN A 190 -13.33 13.35 -25.30
CA GLN A 190 -13.94 14.66 -25.09
C GLN A 190 -13.79 15.06 -23.63
N ILE A 191 -13.08 16.17 -23.39
CA ILE A 191 -12.95 16.76 -22.06
C ILE A 191 -14.29 17.41 -21.67
N PRO A 192 -14.72 17.36 -20.39
CA PRO A 192 -15.86 18.13 -19.91
C PRO A 192 -15.79 19.60 -20.39
N GLU A 193 -16.94 20.10 -20.89
CA GLU A 193 -17.13 21.43 -21.49
C GLU A 193 -16.50 21.65 -22.89
N SER A 194 -15.65 20.75 -23.38
CA SER A 194 -15.15 20.81 -24.77
C SER A 194 -16.23 20.38 -25.74
N ARG A 195 -16.43 21.15 -26.82
CA ARG A 195 -17.30 20.74 -27.95
C ARG A 195 -16.60 19.84 -28.97
N GLN A 196 -15.29 19.62 -28.81
CA GLN A 196 -14.45 18.87 -29.75
C GLN A 196 -13.84 17.64 -29.08
N TYR A 197 -13.71 16.58 -29.86
CA TYR A 197 -12.94 15.38 -29.50
C TYR A 197 -11.45 15.61 -29.80
N THR A 198 -10.60 15.21 -28.85
CA THR A 198 -9.15 15.20 -29.01
C THR A 198 -8.69 13.80 -29.42
N LEU A 199 -7.88 13.70 -30.46
CA LEU A 199 -7.28 12.43 -30.88
C LEU A 199 -6.14 12.06 -29.93
N CYS A 200 -6.23 10.87 -29.33
CA CYS A 200 -5.25 10.31 -28.42
C CYS A 200 -4.79 8.93 -28.89
N THR A 201 -3.59 8.52 -28.46
CA THR A 201 -3.05 7.18 -28.72
C THR A 201 -2.58 6.59 -27.39
N ALA A 202 -2.90 5.34 -27.13
CA ALA A 202 -2.39 4.59 -25.97
C ALA A 202 -1.76 3.29 -26.45
N ARG A 203 -0.73 2.82 -25.75
CA ARG A 203 -0.05 1.57 -26.06
C ARG A 203 -0.39 0.51 -25.02
N PHE A 204 -0.95 -0.61 -25.44
CA PHE A 204 -1.25 -1.70 -24.53
C PHE A 204 -0.02 -2.58 -24.32
N GLN A 205 0.38 -2.78 -23.05
CA GLN A 205 1.47 -3.67 -22.69
C GLN A 205 0.97 -5.11 -22.50
N LYS A 206 1.79 -6.09 -22.89
CA LYS A 206 1.57 -7.49 -22.53
C LYS A 206 1.85 -7.67 -21.04
N TYR A 207 0.95 -8.33 -20.31
CA TYR A 207 1.19 -8.73 -18.93
C TYR A 207 2.33 -9.78 -18.89
N ASP A 208 3.56 -9.33 -18.65
CA ASP A 208 4.75 -10.17 -18.82
C ASP A 208 5.13 -10.91 -17.52
N LEU A 209 4.48 -12.05 -17.28
CA LEU A 209 4.86 -12.97 -16.19
C LEU A 209 6.13 -13.78 -16.49
N ALA A 210 6.64 -13.76 -17.73
CA ALA A 210 7.79 -14.58 -18.12
C ALA A 210 9.09 -14.08 -17.48
N ASN A 211 9.17 -12.79 -17.12
CA ASN A 211 10.34 -12.19 -16.46
C ASN A 211 10.33 -12.35 -14.93
N LEU A 212 9.27 -12.90 -14.34
CA LEU A 212 9.21 -13.11 -12.90
C LEU A 212 10.15 -14.25 -12.49
N ASN A 213 11.03 -14.00 -11.52
CA ASN A 213 11.91 -15.03 -10.98
C ASN A 213 11.14 -15.93 -10.00
N TRP A 214 10.49 -16.97 -10.52
CA TRP A 214 9.70 -17.93 -9.72
C TRP A 214 10.52 -18.63 -8.64
N SER A 215 11.78 -18.97 -8.90
CA SER A 215 12.64 -19.60 -7.90
C SER A 215 12.88 -18.68 -6.71
N LEU A 216 13.17 -17.39 -6.97
CA LEU A 216 13.34 -16.41 -5.90
C LEU A 216 12.03 -16.20 -5.14
N LEU A 217 10.90 -16.04 -5.85
CA LEU A 217 9.59 -15.84 -5.22
C LEU A 217 9.24 -17.02 -4.30
N ASP A 218 9.31 -18.25 -4.81
CA ASP A 218 8.96 -19.46 -4.06
C ASP A 218 9.86 -19.63 -2.81
N THR A 219 11.15 -19.29 -2.91
CA THR A 219 12.07 -19.30 -1.74
C THR A 219 11.72 -18.23 -0.72
N GLN A 220 11.46 -17.00 -1.16
CA GLN A 220 11.20 -15.89 -0.25
C GLN A 220 9.82 -15.98 0.42
N LEU A 221 8.85 -16.67 -0.17
CA LEU A 221 7.52 -16.83 0.44
C LEU A 221 7.57 -17.54 1.79
N GLN A 222 8.48 -18.51 1.98
CA GLN A 222 8.66 -19.23 3.27
C GLN A 222 9.09 -18.32 4.41
N ASN A 223 9.81 -17.26 4.12
CA ASN A 223 10.33 -16.34 5.10
C ASN A 223 9.28 -15.29 5.48
N ARG A 224 9.16 -15.01 6.78
CA ARG A 224 8.25 -13.97 7.29
C ARG A 224 8.76 -12.54 7.07
N TYR A 225 10.07 -12.33 7.04
CA TYR A 225 10.67 -11.01 6.96
C TYR A 225 11.60 -10.93 5.76
N VAL A 226 11.06 -10.55 4.60
CA VAL A 226 11.85 -10.40 3.37
C VAL A 226 11.55 -9.08 2.68
N PRO A 227 12.42 -8.07 2.83
CA PRO A 227 12.35 -6.83 2.07
C PRO A 227 12.23 -7.04 0.56
N ARG A 228 13.01 -8.00 0.03
CA ARG A 228 13.10 -8.33 -1.40
C ARG A 228 11.79 -8.77 -2.03
N LEU A 229 10.87 -9.32 -1.24
CA LEU A 229 9.56 -9.78 -1.72
C LEU A 229 8.73 -8.60 -2.23
N PHE A 230 8.82 -7.43 -1.61
CA PHE A 230 7.97 -6.26 -1.90
C PHE A 230 8.55 -5.31 -2.95
N TRP A 231 9.55 -5.75 -3.71
CA TRP A 231 10.11 -4.99 -4.81
C TRP A 231 9.20 -5.09 -6.05
N ASP A 232 9.29 -4.09 -6.92
CA ASP A 232 8.33 -3.92 -8.02
C ASP A 232 8.41 -5.07 -9.05
N ASP A 233 9.56 -5.75 -9.16
CA ASP A 233 9.76 -6.90 -10.04
C ASP A 233 9.01 -8.17 -9.59
N MET A 234 8.69 -8.29 -8.30
CA MET A 234 7.93 -9.42 -7.74
C MET A 234 6.42 -9.30 -7.95
N LYS A 235 5.95 -8.13 -8.40
CA LYS A 235 4.54 -7.82 -8.72
C LYS A 235 3.61 -8.11 -7.54
N CYS A 236 3.90 -7.54 -6.38
CA CYS A 236 3.00 -7.62 -5.22
C CYS A 236 1.73 -6.81 -5.42
N PHE A 237 0.68 -7.13 -4.68
CA PHE A 237 -0.44 -6.21 -4.55
C PHE A 237 0.03 -4.98 -3.80
N ALA A 238 -0.32 -3.80 -4.32
CA ALA A 238 0.05 -2.53 -3.74
C ALA A 238 -1.14 -1.58 -3.77
N SER A 239 -1.25 -0.71 -2.77
CA SER A 239 -2.21 0.38 -2.75
C SER A 239 -1.60 1.57 -2.05
N ARG A 240 -1.78 2.76 -2.63
CA ARG A 240 -1.27 4.03 -2.10
C ARG A 240 -2.42 4.85 -1.57
N PHE A 241 -2.24 5.43 -0.38
CA PHE A 241 -3.22 6.27 0.28
C PHE A 241 -2.59 7.60 0.68
N LEU A 242 -3.38 8.67 0.60
CA LEU A 242 -3.01 9.96 1.15
C LEU A 242 -3.94 10.29 2.31
N LEU A 243 -3.36 10.94 3.32
CA LEU A 243 -4.04 11.50 4.47
C LEU A 243 -3.99 13.03 4.36
N THR A 244 -5.16 13.67 4.28
CA THR A 244 -5.32 15.12 4.15
C THR A 244 -6.19 15.66 5.28
N PRO A 245 -6.16 16.97 5.59
CA PRO A 245 -7.08 17.54 6.57
C PRO A 245 -8.55 17.46 6.10
N LEU A 246 -9.46 17.16 7.02
CA LEU A 246 -10.89 17.07 6.74
C LEU A 246 -11.58 18.44 6.79
N CYS A 247 -11.77 19.05 5.62
CA CYS A 247 -12.42 20.38 5.47
C CYS A 247 -13.89 20.29 5.03
N ALA A 248 -14.72 19.53 5.75
CA ALA A 248 -16.10 19.24 5.33
C ALA A 248 -17.04 20.45 5.33
N SER A 249 -16.85 21.40 6.27
CA SER A 249 -17.68 22.62 6.36
C SER A 249 -17.53 23.50 5.12
N ILE A 250 -16.30 23.78 4.71
CA ILE A 250 -16.02 24.60 3.51
C ILE A 250 -16.47 23.90 2.24
N THR A 251 -16.17 22.61 2.12
CA THR A 251 -16.58 21.83 0.94
C THR A 251 -18.11 21.88 0.78
N LYS A 252 -18.88 21.76 1.88
CA LYS A 252 -20.34 21.91 1.86
C LYS A 252 -20.79 23.33 1.49
N ALA A 253 -20.11 24.36 1.99
CA ALA A 253 -20.41 25.75 1.65
C ALA A 253 -20.19 26.02 0.15
N ILE A 254 -19.08 25.56 -0.42
CA ILE A 254 -18.80 25.68 -1.87
C ILE A 254 -19.86 24.97 -2.70
N ILE A 255 -20.24 23.74 -2.31
CA ILE A 255 -21.28 22.96 -3.00
C ILE A 255 -22.63 23.70 -2.98
N THR A 256 -22.98 24.34 -1.86
CA THR A 256 -24.28 25.00 -1.68
C THR A 256 -24.34 26.36 -2.36
N GLU A 257 -23.29 27.17 -2.17
CA GLU A 257 -23.29 28.57 -2.60
C GLU A 257 -22.84 28.77 -4.05
N ARG A 258 -22.00 27.88 -4.59
CA ARG A 258 -21.45 27.94 -5.96
C ARG A 258 -20.92 29.33 -6.38
N ASN A 259 -20.28 30.03 -5.45
CA ASN A 259 -19.76 31.40 -5.58
C ASN A 259 -18.22 31.44 -5.48
N GLY A 260 -17.54 30.46 -6.06
CA GLY A 260 -16.08 30.34 -6.08
C GLY A 260 -15.51 29.22 -5.18
N GLY A 261 -14.50 28.52 -5.69
CA GLY A 261 -13.76 27.44 -5.00
C GLY A 261 -12.52 27.89 -4.23
N ASP A 262 -12.11 29.15 -4.34
CA ASP A 262 -10.92 29.78 -3.73
C ASP A 262 -11.11 30.15 -2.23
N LYS A 263 -11.80 29.31 -1.47
CA LYS A 263 -12.21 29.62 -0.07
C LYS A 263 -11.41 28.90 1.01
N TYR A 264 -10.44 28.06 0.66
CA TYR A 264 -9.77 27.21 1.63
C TYR A 264 -8.69 27.93 2.46
N THR A 265 -8.17 29.08 2.00
CA THR A 265 -7.09 29.81 2.67
C THR A 265 -7.40 30.18 4.12
N ALA A 266 -8.65 30.56 4.41
CA ALA A 266 -9.05 31.09 5.71
C ALA A 266 -9.00 30.07 6.87
N LEU A 267 -8.82 28.76 6.58
CA LEU A 267 -8.76 27.72 7.61
C LEU A 267 -7.36 27.44 8.15
N PHE A 268 -6.33 27.74 7.36
CA PHE A 268 -4.97 27.29 7.62
C PHE A 268 -4.23 28.23 8.59
N ASP A 269 -4.77 28.37 9.80
CA ASP A 269 -4.16 29.12 10.90
C ASP A 269 -3.28 28.23 11.80
N SER A 270 -2.54 28.86 12.72
CA SER A 270 -1.67 28.14 13.66
C SER A 270 -2.45 27.19 14.58
N SER A 271 -3.69 27.55 14.95
CA SER A 271 -4.56 26.73 15.80
C SER A 271 -5.02 25.45 15.09
N PHE A 272 -5.29 25.54 13.79
CA PHE A 272 -5.63 24.42 12.93
C PHE A 272 -4.47 23.44 12.83
N PHE A 273 -3.26 23.92 12.51
CA PHE A 273 -2.09 23.05 12.38
C PHE A 273 -1.76 22.31 13.68
N ARG A 274 -1.90 22.97 14.84
CA ARG A 274 -1.72 22.31 16.15
C ARG A 274 -2.73 21.17 16.36
N ARG A 275 -4.01 21.39 16.04
CA ARG A 275 -5.04 20.34 16.12
C ARG A 275 -4.76 19.17 15.18
N GLN A 276 -4.24 19.45 13.98
CA GLN A 276 -3.84 18.41 13.03
C GLN A 276 -2.67 17.58 13.57
N GLU A 277 -1.63 18.20 14.14
CA GLU A 277 -0.52 17.47 14.78
C GLU A 277 -1.00 16.55 15.92
N GLU A 278 -1.87 17.06 16.81
CA GLU A 278 -2.47 16.27 17.90
C GLU A 278 -3.35 15.12 17.39
N GLY A 279 -4.13 15.37 16.33
CA GLY A 279 -4.95 14.34 15.67
C GLY A 279 -4.09 13.27 15.00
N PHE A 280 -2.98 13.67 14.38
CA PHE A 280 -2.06 12.78 13.68
C PHE A 280 -1.37 11.81 14.66
N LEU A 281 -0.91 12.30 15.81
CA LEU A 281 -0.33 11.46 16.86
C LEU A 281 -1.29 10.34 17.28
N LYS A 282 -2.54 10.69 17.56
CA LYS A 282 -3.60 9.71 17.90
C LYS A 282 -3.88 8.75 16.75
N PHE A 283 -3.81 9.21 15.51
CA PHE A 283 -4.00 8.36 14.33
C PHE A 283 -2.88 7.31 14.24
N VAL A 284 -1.62 7.70 14.41
CA VAL A 284 -0.48 6.77 14.41
C VAL A 284 -0.54 5.78 15.58
N GLU A 285 -1.02 6.18 16.77
CA GLU A 285 -1.32 5.24 17.87
C GLU A 285 -2.31 4.15 17.44
N VAL A 286 -3.36 4.53 16.71
CA VAL A 286 -4.41 3.61 16.26
C VAL A 286 -3.88 2.68 15.17
N VAL A 287 -3.10 3.18 14.21
CA VAL A 287 -2.50 2.38 13.13
C VAL A 287 -1.52 1.36 13.71
N ASN A 288 -0.66 1.77 14.65
CA ASN A 288 0.25 0.88 15.38
C ASN A 288 -0.47 -0.02 16.41
N ARG A 289 -1.79 0.12 16.58
CA ARG A 289 -2.61 -0.62 17.55
C ARG A 289 -2.11 -0.50 19.00
N PHE A 290 -1.65 0.68 19.40
CA PHE A 290 -1.37 0.96 20.80
C PHE A 290 -2.63 1.29 21.61
N ARG A 291 -2.55 1.12 22.93
CA ARG A 291 -3.51 1.63 23.92
C ARG A 291 -2.77 2.25 25.09
N ARG A 292 -3.51 3.04 25.87
CA ARG A 292 -3.04 3.66 27.11
C ARG A 292 -3.78 3.06 28.30
N LYS A 293 -3.06 2.65 29.34
CA LYS A 293 -3.69 2.10 30.55
C LYS A 293 -4.31 3.25 31.33
N THR A 294 -5.63 3.30 31.42
CA THR A 294 -6.31 4.27 32.28
C THR A 294 -6.26 3.77 33.72
N SER A 295 -5.40 4.36 34.57
CA SER A 295 -5.37 4.03 36.00
C SER A 295 -6.37 4.89 36.79
N PRO A 296 -6.92 4.40 37.92
CA PRO A 296 -7.75 5.22 38.81
C PRO A 296 -7.01 6.43 39.39
N ARG A 297 -5.68 6.34 39.58
CA ARG A 297 -4.82 7.47 39.97
C ARG A 297 -4.79 8.55 38.88
N HIS A 298 -4.70 8.16 37.60
CA HIS A 298 -4.79 9.09 36.47
C HIS A 298 -6.20 9.69 36.31
N LYS A 299 -7.27 8.95 36.62
CA LYS A 299 -8.63 9.53 36.64
C LYS A 299 -8.77 10.61 37.74
N ARG A 300 -8.16 10.42 38.91
CA ARG A 300 -8.11 11.45 39.97
C ARG A 300 -7.24 12.65 39.59
N LEU A 301 -6.10 12.43 38.94
CA LEU A 301 -5.26 13.49 38.37
C LEU A 301 -5.97 14.25 37.24
N MET A 302 -6.77 13.57 36.39
CA MET A 302 -7.56 14.21 35.32
C MET A 302 -8.73 15.05 35.84
N VAL A 303 -9.34 14.68 36.96
CA VAL A 303 -10.34 15.52 37.66
C VAL A 303 -9.69 16.76 38.30
N SER A 304 -8.36 16.75 38.46
CA SER A 304 -7.55 17.79 39.09
C SER A 304 -6.58 18.48 38.10
N ILE A 305 -6.82 18.43 36.79
CA ILE A 305 -6.00 19.16 35.79
C ILE A 305 -6.12 20.68 35.97
N SER A 306 -7.17 21.17 36.62
CA SER A 306 -7.29 22.57 37.03
C SER A 306 -6.46 22.95 38.27
N ASP A 307 -5.89 21.97 38.99
CA ASP A 307 -5.23 22.14 40.30
C ASP A 307 -3.81 21.53 40.35
N MET A 308 -3.16 21.28 39.21
CA MET A 308 -1.72 20.93 39.23
C MET A 308 -0.91 22.14 39.69
N GLU A 309 -0.54 22.17 40.97
CA GLU A 309 0.59 22.98 41.44
C GLU A 309 1.78 22.68 40.52
N SER A 310 2.24 23.70 39.81
CA SER A 310 3.42 23.68 38.95
C SER A 310 4.64 23.37 39.81
N ARG A 311 4.93 22.08 40.04
CA ARG A 311 6.24 21.66 40.53
C ARG A 311 7.23 21.94 39.42
N ILE A 312 7.93 23.06 39.54
CA ILE A 312 9.02 23.43 38.64
C ILE A 312 10.20 22.55 39.00
N TYR A 313 10.60 21.68 38.07
CA TYR A 313 11.79 20.84 38.19
C TYR A 313 13.00 21.59 37.62
N SER A 314 14.18 21.33 38.17
CA SER A 314 15.44 21.85 37.64
C SER A 314 16.22 20.77 36.91
N ILE A 315 17.00 21.19 35.91
CA ILE A 315 17.92 20.34 35.13
C ILE A 315 18.98 19.68 36.05
N GLU A 316 19.32 20.30 37.18
CA GLU A 316 20.34 19.78 38.12
C GLU A 316 19.91 18.47 38.81
N ASN A 317 18.60 18.23 38.98
CA ASN A 317 18.07 17.04 39.64
C ASN A 317 17.29 16.16 38.65
N VAL A 318 18.04 15.52 37.75
CA VAL A 318 17.53 14.64 36.69
C VAL A 318 16.64 13.52 37.24
N ASP A 319 17.00 12.91 38.37
CA ASP A 319 16.24 11.77 38.91
C ASP A 319 14.86 12.21 39.46
N ALA A 320 14.77 13.37 40.11
CA ALA A 320 13.48 13.93 40.53
C ALA A 320 12.59 14.29 39.32
N LEU A 321 13.19 14.88 38.28
CA LEU A 321 12.50 15.21 37.03
C LEU A 321 11.95 13.96 36.34
N LEU A 322 12.77 12.91 36.16
CA LEU A 322 12.34 11.67 35.52
C LEU A 322 11.27 10.94 36.34
N ASN A 323 11.33 11.00 37.67
CA ASN A 323 10.27 10.49 38.53
C ASN A 323 8.97 11.30 38.37
N GLY A 324 9.06 12.63 38.29
CA GLY A 324 7.92 13.49 37.99
C GLY A 324 7.28 13.16 36.64
N TRP A 325 8.09 12.90 35.61
CA TRP A 325 7.60 12.41 34.33
C TRP A 325 6.89 11.06 34.48
N ARG A 326 7.51 10.07 35.16
CA ARG A 326 6.93 8.73 35.43
C ARG A 326 5.55 8.76 36.09
N GLU A 327 5.27 9.76 36.92
CA GLU A 327 3.95 9.92 37.56
C GLU A 327 2.92 10.60 36.64
N SER A 328 3.38 11.37 35.65
CA SER A 328 2.53 12.22 34.81
C SER A 328 2.11 11.56 33.48
N TYR A 329 2.97 10.74 32.86
CA TYR A 329 2.71 10.22 31.52
C TYR A 329 1.84 8.95 31.52
N LEU A 330 1.13 8.74 30.42
CA LEU A 330 0.34 7.52 30.19
C LEU A 330 1.12 6.55 29.32
N SER A 331 1.59 5.45 29.92
CA SER A 331 2.33 4.41 29.20
C SER A 331 1.53 3.81 28.05
N LEU A 332 2.21 3.67 26.90
CA LEU A 332 1.73 2.96 25.73
C LEU A 332 2.02 1.45 25.84
N TYR A 333 1.03 0.64 25.46
CA TYR A 333 1.19 -0.81 25.35
C TYR A 333 0.53 -1.33 24.08
N SER A 334 1.12 -2.38 23.49
CA SER A 334 0.60 -3.02 22.28
C SER A 334 -0.68 -3.81 22.57
N GLN A 335 -1.64 -3.75 21.65
CA GLN A 335 -2.80 -4.65 21.67
C GLN A 335 -2.49 -6.05 21.13
N ASP A 336 -1.35 -6.23 20.43
CA ASP A 336 -0.95 -7.53 19.90
C ASP A 336 -0.04 -8.26 20.91
N PRO A 337 -0.50 -9.39 21.49
CA PRO A 337 0.28 -10.15 22.48
C PRO A 337 1.55 -10.79 21.90
N THR A 338 1.67 -10.92 20.59
CA THR A 338 2.84 -11.51 19.94
C THR A 338 3.98 -10.49 19.72
N THR A 339 3.67 -9.20 19.81
CA THR A 339 4.67 -8.14 19.65
C THR A 339 5.44 -7.93 20.94
N ARG A 340 6.75 -7.72 20.82
CA ARG A 340 7.64 -7.48 21.97
C ARG A 340 8.04 -6.01 21.99
N PHE A 341 7.79 -5.36 23.12
CA PHE A 341 8.16 -3.98 23.37
C PHE A 341 8.68 -3.82 24.80
N PRO A 342 9.55 -2.82 25.06
CA PRO A 342 9.95 -2.45 26.41
C PRO A 342 8.75 -2.10 27.29
N PRO A 343 8.82 -2.33 28.61
CA PRO A 343 7.82 -1.81 29.53
C PRO A 343 7.89 -0.28 29.59
N CYS A 344 6.77 0.37 29.92
CA CYS A 344 6.74 1.80 30.25
C CYS A 344 7.18 2.74 29.12
N MET A 345 6.76 2.46 27.87
CA MET A 345 7.02 3.34 26.73
C MET A 345 6.21 4.64 26.79
N PHE A 346 6.82 5.72 26.34
CA PHE A 346 6.20 7.04 26.18
C PHE A 346 6.65 7.70 24.86
N LEU A 347 5.93 8.75 24.44
CA LEU A 347 6.24 9.47 23.20
C LEU A 347 7.22 10.63 23.45
N THR A 348 8.17 10.81 22.53
CA THR A 348 9.14 11.92 22.60
C THR A 348 8.48 13.29 22.51
N VAL A 349 7.44 13.45 21.68
CA VAL A 349 6.66 14.70 21.58
C VAL A 349 6.00 15.10 22.90
N GLU A 350 5.46 14.14 23.65
CA GLU A 350 4.79 14.38 24.93
C GLU A 350 5.83 14.76 25.99
N PHE A 351 6.96 14.07 25.99
CA PHE A 351 8.06 14.34 26.91
C PHE A 351 8.64 15.74 26.71
N VAL A 352 8.94 16.15 25.46
CA VAL A 352 9.44 17.50 25.16
C VAL A 352 8.41 18.57 25.53
N THR A 353 7.13 18.33 25.24
CA THR A 353 6.07 19.27 25.61
C THR A 353 5.95 19.41 27.14
N TRP A 354 6.10 18.31 27.87
CA TRP A 354 6.09 18.32 29.33
C TRP A 354 7.32 19.05 29.91
N LEU A 355 8.52 18.82 29.35
CA LEU A 355 9.73 19.54 29.74
C LEU A 355 9.57 21.05 29.61
N MET A 356 9.02 21.51 28.47
CA MET A 356 8.81 22.94 28.22
C MET A 356 7.84 23.61 29.20
N VAL A 357 6.93 22.85 29.80
CA VAL A 357 5.93 23.36 30.74
C VAL A 357 6.40 23.28 32.19
N ASN A 358 7.17 22.25 32.55
CA ASN A 358 7.48 21.93 33.95
C ASN A 358 8.95 22.19 34.34
N VAL A 359 9.81 22.60 33.40
CA VAL A 359 11.22 22.95 33.63
C VAL A 359 11.46 24.40 33.22
N SER A 360 11.76 25.27 34.18
CA SER A 360 11.90 26.72 33.96
C SER A 360 13.02 27.06 32.98
N GLU A 361 14.08 26.26 32.96
CA GLU A 361 15.27 26.45 32.16
C GLU A 361 15.06 26.06 30.67
N LEU A 362 13.99 25.31 30.35
CA LEU A 362 13.72 24.75 29.02
C LEU A 362 12.55 25.42 28.32
N SER A 363 12.64 26.73 28.10
CA SER A 363 11.55 27.51 27.46
C SER A 363 11.41 27.31 25.95
N SER A 364 12.43 26.73 25.28
CA SER A 364 12.42 26.49 23.83
C SER A 364 12.39 24.99 23.50
N ARG A 365 11.73 24.64 22.39
CA ARG A 365 11.68 23.26 21.89
C ARG A 365 13.08 22.69 21.63
N GLN A 366 13.97 23.52 21.08
CA GLN A 366 15.34 23.12 20.77
C GLN A 366 16.14 22.79 22.04
N ALA A 367 16.08 23.64 23.07
CA ALA A 367 16.74 23.38 24.35
C ALA A 367 16.20 22.10 25.02
N ALA A 368 14.89 21.84 24.94
CA ALA A 368 14.30 20.62 25.47
C ALA A 368 14.73 19.35 24.71
N ILE A 369 14.94 19.44 23.39
CA ILE A 369 15.49 18.35 22.58
C ILE A 369 16.95 18.07 22.97
N GLU A 370 17.79 19.10 23.03
CA GLU A 370 19.22 18.97 23.43
C GLU A 370 19.35 18.39 24.84
N PHE A 371 18.48 18.79 25.77
CA PHE A 371 18.44 18.17 27.10
C PHE A 371 18.04 16.70 27.02
N ALA A 372 17.03 16.34 26.23
CA ALA A 372 16.63 14.94 26.06
C ALA A 372 17.73 14.08 25.40
N GLU A 373 18.53 14.65 24.49
CA GLU A 373 19.75 14.01 23.96
C GLU A 373 20.77 13.74 25.06
N SER A 374 20.99 14.70 25.96
CA SER A 374 21.89 14.50 27.11
C SER A 374 21.43 13.33 28.01
N LEU A 375 20.12 13.10 28.13
CA LEU A 375 19.56 11.97 28.89
C LEU A 375 19.76 10.61 28.19
N ILE A 376 19.75 10.59 26.85
CA ILE A 376 20.13 9.41 26.06
C ILE A 376 21.61 9.11 26.25
N LEU A 377 22.48 10.11 26.11
CA LEU A 377 23.94 9.96 26.29
C LEU A 377 24.29 9.51 27.71
N ALA A 378 23.55 9.98 28.73
CA ALA A 378 23.68 9.54 30.11
C ALA A 378 23.10 8.13 30.38
N GLY A 379 22.48 7.49 29.38
CA GLY A 379 21.88 6.17 29.48
C GLY A 379 20.68 6.09 30.43
N LYS A 380 19.97 7.20 30.67
CA LYS A 380 18.78 7.24 31.53
C LYS A 380 17.52 6.83 30.77
N ILE A 381 17.44 7.22 29.50
CA ILE A 381 16.37 6.88 28.56
C ILE A 381 16.97 6.35 27.27
N ARG A 382 16.20 5.54 26.53
CA ARG A 382 16.62 5.01 25.23
C ARG A 382 15.46 5.08 24.25
N MET A 383 15.75 5.50 23.03
CA MET A 383 14.80 5.42 21.93
C MET A 383 14.62 3.97 21.49
N LEU A 384 13.39 3.59 21.14
CA LEU A 384 13.10 2.28 20.57
C LEU A 384 13.81 2.17 19.21
N GLN A 385 14.84 1.35 19.13
CA GLN A 385 15.59 1.13 17.89
C GLN A 385 14.89 0.09 17.01
N PRO A 386 14.87 0.29 15.68
CA PRO A 386 14.48 -0.76 14.74
C PRO A 386 15.50 -1.91 14.81
N THR A 387 15.03 -3.14 15.03
CA THR A 387 15.88 -4.32 14.99
C THR A 387 16.31 -4.61 13.55
N GLU A 388 17.63 -4.69 13.33
CA GLU A 388 18.34 -5.15 12.14
C GLU A 388 18.19 -4.33 10.83
N ILE A 389 19.33 -3.77 10.41
CA ILE A 389 19.55 -3.21 9.08
C ILE A 389 19.70 -4.40 8.13
N LEU A 390 18.60 -4.86 7.54
CA LEU A 390 18.70 -5.60 6.30
C LEU A 390 19.06 -4.59 5.20
N VAL A 391 20.21 -4.83 4.56
CA VAL A 391 20.89 -3.96 3.56
C VAL A 391 20.02 -3.66 2.32
N ASP A 392 18.81 -4.21 2.22
CA ASP A 392 17.99 -4.22 1.00
C ASP A 392 16.56 -3.69 1.19
N ASP A 393 16.28 -2.97 2.29
CA ASP A 393 15.11 -2.09 2.39
C ASP A 393 15.35 -0.87 1.45
N LEU A 394 15.11 -1.02 0.14
CA LEU A 394 14.98 0.09 -0.83
C LEU A 394 16.15 1.10 -0.86
N GLU A 395 17.43 0.68 -0.90
CA GLU A 395 18.60 1.60 -0.87
C GLU A 395 18.46 2.72 0.20
N SER A 396 17.68 2.49 1.27
CA SER A 396 17.16 3.55 2.16
C SER A 396 17.73 3.53 3.56
N SER A 397 18.50 2.48 3.87
CA SER A 397 19.04 2.24 5.20
C SER A 397 20.47 2.78 5.36
N ALA A 398 21.21 2.99 4.27
CA ALA A 398 22.64 3.30 4.32
C ALA A 398 22.99 4.66 4.96
N SER A 399 22.04 5.61 5.06
CA SER A 399 22.27 6.90 5.74
C SER A 399 21.93 6.89 7.24
N THR A 400 21.18 5.89 7.72
CA THR A 400 20.67 5.89 9.11
C THR A 400 21.68 5.35 10.15
N GLU A 401 22.78 4.74 9.71
CA GLU A 401 23.80 4.15 10.59
C GLU A 401 24.50 5.18 11.50
N SER A 402 24.53 6.46 11.12
CA SER A 402 25.23 7.50 11.87
C SER A 402 24.37 8.21 12.94
N HIS A 403 23.05 7.99 12.97
CA HIS A 403 22.11 8.75 13.81
C HIS A 403 21.34 7.91 14.85
N CYS A 404 21.77 6.67 15.13
CA CYS A 404 21.04 5.75 16.03
C CYS A 404 20.96 6.19 17.51
N ASN A 405 21.69 7.26 17.88
CA ASN A 405 21.75 7.80 19.24
C ASN A 405 21.19 9.23 19.37
N GLU A 406 20.62 9.79 18.31
CA GLU A 406 20.09 11.17 18.32
C GLU A 406 18.61 11.19 18.74
N PHE A 407 18.23 12.14 19.59
CA PHE A 407 16.85 12.27 20.04
C PHE A 407 16.00 12.87 18.92
N ARG A 408 14.89 12.21 18.58
CA ARG A 408 13.98 12.71 17.53
C ARG A 408 12.64 13.15 18.10
N TYR A 409 12.27 14.38 17.75
CA TYR A 409 10.97 14.94 18.10
C TYR A 409 9.87 14.47 17.13
N GLY A 410 8.86 13.80 17.67
CA GLY A 410 7.70 13.35 16.90
C GLY A 410 7.00 12.15 17.53
N PHE A 411 6.43 11.30 16.70
CA PHE A 411 5.94 9.98 17.11
C PHE A 411 7.13 9.01 17.19
N PHE A 412 7.97 9.18 18.20
CA PHE A 412 9.01 8.20 18.53
C PHE A 412 8.73 7.60 19.90
N LEU A 413 8.96 6.29 20.02
CA LEU A 413 8.82 5.59 21.29
C LEU A 413 10.14 5.67 22.05
N CYS A 414 10.06 6.04 23.31
CA CYS A 414 11.17 6.08 24.23
C CYS A 414 10.81 5.28 25.49
N TYR A 415 11.81 4.68 26.13
CA TYR A 415 11.64 3.93 27.36
C TYR A 415 12.79 4.21 28.32
N PHE A 416 12.58 3.90 29.60
CA PHE A 416 13.60 4.06 30.63
C PHE A 416 14.54 2.87 30.65
N VAL A 417 15.83 3.13 30.89
CA VAL A 417 16.83 2.06 31.05
C VAL A 417 16.90 1.67 32.52
N ASP A 418 16.46 0.46 32.87
CA ASP A 418 16.61 -0.07 34.22
C ASP A 418 17.98 -0.76 34.35
N LYS A 419 18.89 -0.20 35.16
CA LYS A 419 20.26 -0.71 35.40
C LYS A 419 20.34 -2.04 36.18
N HIS A 420 19.22 -2.73 36.41
CA HIS A 420 19.14 -3.90 37.29
C HIS A 420 19.05 -5.26 36.57
N ILE A 421 19.25 -5.32 35.25
CA ILE A 421 19.43 -6.59 34.56
C ILE A 421 20.93 -6.92 34.63
N SER A 422 21.24 -7.99 35.36
CA SER A 422 22.56 -8.44 35.77
C SER A 422 23.57 -8.57 34.61
N ASP A 423 24.75 -8.02 34.85
CA ASP A 423 26.01 -7.97 34.08
C ASP A 423 26.62 -9.33 33.63
N ASP A 424 25.87 -10.43 33.58
CA ASP A 424 26.48 -11.78 33.46
C ASP A 424 25.80 -12.73 32.47
N LYS A 425 25.09 -12.19 31.47
CA LYS A 425 24.78 -12.93 30.25
C LYS A 425 25.03 -12.01 29.06
N THR A 426 25.93 -12.45 28.19
CA THR A 426 26.17 -11.96 26.84
C THR A 426 24.94 -11.21 26.33
N GLU A 427 25.06 -9.90 26.07
CA GLU A 427 23.96 -9.04 25.60
C GLU A 427 23.37 -9.61 24.30
N GLU A 428 22.42 -10.53 24.41
CA GLU A 428 21.46 -10.78 23.33
C GLU A 428 20.73 -9.45 23.16
N LYS A 429 21.10 -8.69 22.12
CA LYS A 429 20.39 -7.47 21.72
C LYS A 429 18.90 -7.78 21.72
N GLU A 430 18.16 -7.27 22.70
CA GLU A 430 16.71 -7.50 22.79
C GLU A 430 16.07 -6.96 21.51
N THR A 431 15.60 -7.87 20.67
CA THR A 431 15.00 -7.55 19.37
C THR A 431 13.56 -7.08 19.57
N TRP A 432 13.33 -5.76 19.51
CA TRP A 432 11.99 -5.18 19.62
C TRP A 432 11.25 -5.19 18.28
N SER A 433 9.92 -5.26 18.35
CA SER A 433 9.06 -5.19 17.16
C SER A 433 9.12 -3.79 16.51
N ARG A 434 9.18 -3.75 15.17
CA ARG A 434 9.14 -2.49 14.41
C ARG A 434 7.73 -1.89 14.42
N VAL A 435 7.63 -0.57 14.41
CA VAL A 435 6.39 0.20 14.34
C VAL A 435 6.57 1.45 13.49
N ILE A 436 5.46 2.08 13.11
CA ILE A 436 5.49 3.38 12.44
C ILE A 436 6.02 4.43 13.43
N GLN A 437 7.12 5.09 13.09
CA GLN A 437 7.69 6.21 13.84
C GLN A 437 7.98 7.38 12.91
N CYS A 438 7.48 8.57 13.24
CA CYS A 438 7.54 9.73 12.34
C CYS A 438 8.01 11.00 13.06
N GLU A 439 8.83 11.81 12.39
CA GLU A 439 9.16 13.17 12.82
C GLU A 439 7.97 14.11 12.56
N ILE A 440 7.85 15.18 13.36
CA ILE A 440 6.78 16.18 13.20
C ILE A 440 7.39 17.56 12.97
N GLY A 441 6.91 18.26 11.93
CA GLY A 441 7.16 19.68 11.73
C GLY A 441 8.47 20.04 11.03
N LYS A 442 9.26 19.06 10.58
CA LYS A 442 10.49 19.30 9.82
C LYS A 442 10.16 19.53 8.34
N SER A 443 10.60 20.66 7.78
CA SER A 443 10.55 20.89 6.34
C SER A 443 11.79 20.31 5.65
N CYS A 444 11.65 19.90 4.39
CA CYS A 444 12.80 19.48 3.61
C CYS A 444 13.59 20.71 3.13
N SER A 445 14.84 20.84 3.54
CA SER A 445 15.73 21.96 3.17
C SER A 445 16.52 21.65 1.88
N SER A 446 16.22 22.38 0.79
CA SER A 446 16.96 22.56 -0.49
C SER A 446 17.52 21.32 -1.23
N LEU A 447 17.65 21.44 -2.56
CA LEU A 447 18.08 20.39 -3.51
C LEU A 447 19.39 19.64 -3.18
N THR A 448 20.19 20.11 -2.23
CA THR A 448 21.54 19.59 -1.92
C THR A 448 21.59 18.51 -0.84
N SER A 449 20.50 18.24 -0.12
CA SER A 449 20.46 17.14 0.86
C SER A 449 20.26 15.81 0.15
N VAL A 450 21.19 14.87 0.34
CA VAL A 450 21.07 13.51 -0.22
C VAL A 450 19.93 12.71 0.44
N ASP A 451 19.55 13.06 1.68
CA ASP A 451 18.42 12.43 2.39
C ASP A 451 17.21 13.37 2.44
N CYS A 452 16.14 12.98 1.76
CA CYS A 452 14.88 13.71 1.73
C CYS A 452 14.10 13.50 3.03
N ALA A 453 13.68 14.59 3.68
CA ALA A 453 12.89 14.52 4.93
C ALA A 453 11.57 13.74 4.76
N TYR A 454 10.98 13.77 3.56
CA TYR A 454 9.73 13.09 3.24
C TYR A 454 9.92 11.72 2.57
N ARG A 455 11.14 11.17 2.57
CA ARG A 455 11.38 9.82 2.06
C ARG A 455 10.49 8.82 2.78
N LEU A 456 10.01 7.81 2.04
CA LEU A 456 9.22 6.74 2.64
C LEU A 456 10.12 5.82 3.49
N ASN A 457 9.68 5.53 4.70
CA ASN A 457 10.14 4.41 5.52
C ASN A 457 9.14 3.25 5.39
N SER A 458 9.47 2.09 5.95
CA SER A 458 8.56 0.95 5.94
C SER A 458 8.61 0.12 7.22
N VAL A 459 7.50 -0.54 7.50
CA VAL A 459 7.34 -1.50 8.60
C VAL A 459 6.50 -2.68 8.15
N ASP A 460 6.86 -3.88 8.59
CA ASP A 460 6.00 -5.05 8.41
C ASP A 460 4.90 -5.03 9.47
N MET A 461 3.67 -5.15 9.03
CA MET A 461 2.50 -5.02 9.87
C MET A 461 1.52 -6.15 9.59
N LYS A 462 0.90 -6.65 10.66
CA LYS A 462 -0.19 -7.60 10.55
C LYS A 462 -1.49 -6.90 10.18
N PHE A 463 -2.25 -7.55 9.31
CA PHE A 463 -3.63 -7.17 9.03
C PHE A 463 -4.54 -8.05 9.86
N TYR A 464 -5.63 -7.46 10.32
CA TYR A 464 -6.57 -8.18 11.17
C TYR A 464 -7.93 -8.06 10.53
N ALA A 465 -8.56 -9.20 10.27
CA ALA A 465 -9.97 -9.22 9.96
C ALA A 465 -10.67 -8.59 11.16
N GLN A 466 -11.33 -7.46 10.95
CA GLN A 466 -12.18 -6.97 12.01
C GLN A 466 -13.36 -7.93 12.03
N SER A 467 -13.46 -8.74 13.07
CA SER A 467 -14.76 -9.26 13.50
C SER A 467 -15.62 -8.06 13.90
N GLN A 468 -16.05 -7.27 12.92
CA GLN A 468 -17.32 -6.62 13.04
C GLN A 468 -18.28 -7.80 13.15
N LYS A 469 -18.85 -7.95 14.34
CA LYS A 469 -20.16 -8.58 14.49
C LYS A 469 -21.05 -7.86 13.48
N THR A 470 -21.13 -8.41 12.27
CA THR A 470 -22.09 -7.98 11.30
C THR A 470 -23.43 -8.06 12.00
N THR A 471 -24.25 -7.04 11.83
CA THR A 471 -25.65 -7.04 12.31
C THR A 471 -26.48 -8.15 11.66
N ASP A 472 -25.92 -8.89 10.71
CA ASP A 472 -26.43 -10.17 10.24
C ASP A 472 -26.05 -11.26 11.24
N SER A 473 -27.08 -11.91 11.79
CA SER A 473 -27.11 -12.92 12.85
C SER A 473 -26.33 -14.23 12.56
N GLY A 474 -25.40 -14.22 11.61
CA GLY A 474 -24.48 -15.32 11.33
C GLY A 474 -23.09 -14.75 11.21
N GLY A 475 -22.30 -14.78 12.29
CA GLY A 475 -20.87 -14.46 12.27
C GLY A 475 -20.10 -15.50 11.47
N HIS A 476 -20.35 -15.57 10.16
CA HIS A 476 -19.67 -16.47 9.25
C HIS A 476 -18.24 -15.96 9.10
N GLU A 477 -17.28 -16.72 9.64
CA GLU A 477 -15.89 -16.60 9.24
C GLU A 477 -15.82 -16.78 7.72
N TYR A 478 -15.07 -15.90 7.04
CA TYR A 478 -14.96 -15.93 5.56
C TYR A 478 -14.36 -17.23 5.04
N LEU A 479 -13.60 -17.93 5.88
CA LEU A 479 -13.05 -19.24 5.61
C LEU A 479 -13.80 -20.26 6.47
N PRO A 480 -14.16 -21.43 5.92
CA PRO A 480 -14.64 -22.56 6.71
C PRO A 480 -13.66 -22.90 7.85
N GLU A 481 -14.18 -23.35 9.00
CA GLU A 481 -13.39 -23.68 10.21
C GLU A 481 -12.24 -24.68 9.97
N HIS A 482 -12.33 -25.50 8.90
CA HIS A 482 -11.30 -26.47 8.54
C HIS A 482 -10.12 -25.88 7.75
N ILE A 483 -10.21 -24.63 7.29
CA ILE A 483 -9.11 -23.95 6.60
C ILE A 483 -8.26 -23.23 7.66
N PRO A 484 -6.96 -23.52 7.77
CA PRO A 484 -6.08 -22.85 8.72
C PRO A 484 -6.10 -21.33 8.48
N GLN A 485 -6.44 -20.57 9.52
CA GLN A 485 -6.35 -19.10 9.46
C GLN A 485 -4.88 -18.70 9.59
N PHE A 486 -4.31 -18.19 8.49
CA PHE A 486 -2.94 -17.67 8.51
C PHE A 486 -2.89 -16.33 9.23
N MET A 487 -1.72 -16.04 9.80
CA MET A 487 -1.40 -14.67 10.15
C MET A 487 -1.25 -13.85 8.88
N GLU A 488 -2.18 -12.96 8.63
CA GLU A 488 -2.14 -12.08 7.46
C GLU A 488 -1.25 -10.86 7.75
N TRP A 489 -0.33 -10.57 6.84
CA TRP A 489 0.64 -9.48 7.02
C TRP A 489 1.07 -8.87 5.68
N GLY A 490 1.71 -7.71 5.77
CA GLY A 490 2.29 -7.03 4.63
C GLY A 490 3.17 -5.87 5.05
N LYS A 491 3.75 -5.20 4.06
CA LYS A 491 4.65 -4.07 4.25
C LYS A 491 3.87 -2.76 4.13
N VAL A 492 3.92 -1.94 5.18
CA VAL A 492 3.34 -0.60 5.19
C VAL A 492 4.47 0.40 5.00
N SER A 493 4.44 1.17 3.91
CA SER A 493 5.32 2.30 3.70
C SER A 493 4.66 3.60 4.15
N TYR A 494 5.43 4.54 4.68
CA TYR A 494 4.92 5.80 5.22
C TYR A 494 5.99 6.89 5.16
N GLU A 495 5.60 8.17 5.07
CA GLU A 495 6.57 9.27 5.06
C GLU A 495 7.28 9.40 6.43
N LYS A 496 8.62 9.57 6.42
CA LYS A 496 9.41 9.76 7.65
C LYS A 496 8.98 10.98 8.47
N THR A 497 8.41 12.00 7.84
CA THR A 497 8.02 13.25 8.50
C THR A 497 6.57 13.63 8.17
N PHE A 498 5.81 13.98 9.19
CA PHE A 498 4.50 14.62 9.06
C PHE A 498 4.65 16.15 9.08
N TYR A 499 4.06 16.82 8.08
CA TYR A 499 3.97 18.27 8.01
C TYR A 499 2.54 18.69 7.70
N ALA A 500 1.92 19.49 8.59
CA ALA A 500 0.48 19.76 8.53
C ALA A 500 -0.01 20.56 7.31
N LYS A 501 0.90 21.16 6.52
CA LYS A 501 0.56 21.84 5.24
C LYS A 501 0.62 20.92 4.01
N LYS A 502 0.98 19.65 4.21
CA LYS A 502 1.22 18.65 3.17
C LYS A 502 0.31 17.44 3.42
N SER A 503 -0.01 16.69 2.37
CA SER A 503 -0.59 15.34 2.54
C SER A 503 0.45 14.37 3.10
N PHE A 504 0.02 13.43 3.94
CA PHE A 504 0.87 12.34 4.43
C PHE A 504 0.58 11.04 3.65
N GLU A 505 1.61 10.41 3.10
CA GLU A 505 1.49 9.20 2.30
C GLU A 505 1.61 7.92 3.15
N ILE A 506 0.71 6.97 2.90
CA ILE A 506 0.73 5.61 3.43
C ILE A 506 0.54 4.63 2.27
N GLY A 507 1.54 3.82 2.00
CA GLY A 507 1.46 2.71 1.05
C GLY A 507 1.31 1.39 1.77
N VAL A 508 0.60 0.45 1.17
CA VAL A 508 0.48 -0.92 1.67
C VAL A 508 0.78 -1.89 0.55
N ARG A 509 1.70 -2.83 0.79
CA ARG A 509 2.08 -3.91 -0.11
C ARG A 509 1.87 -5.27 0.56
N TRP A 510 1.27 -6.24 -0.13
CA TRP A 510 0.98 -7.55 0.46
C TRP A 510 1.04 -8.72 -0.54
N PHE A 511 1.31 -9.92 0.01
CA PHE A 511 1.22 -11.22 -0.68
C PHE A 511 0.42 -12.25 0.12
N MET A 512 0.70 -12.31 1.42
CA MET A 512 0.17 -13.29 2.38
C MET A 512 -1.04 -12.72 3.13
N ALA A 513 -1.98 -12.10 2.41
CA ALA A 513 -3.18 -11.52 3.01
C ALA A 513 -4.37 -11.54 2.04
N ASN A 514 -5.55 -11.84 2.56
CA ASN A 514 -6.81 -11.70 1.84
C ASN A 514 -7.09 -10.21 1.57
N SER A 515 -7.47 -9.92 0.33
CA SER A 515 -7.82 -8.57 -0.10
C SER A 515 -8.98 -7.97 0.70
N GLN A 516 -9.91 -8.81 1.19
CA GLN A 516 -11.02 -8.36 2.03
C GLN A 516 -10.53 -7.92 3.42
N THR A 517 -9.65 -8.68 4.06
CA THR A 517 -9.05 -8.29 5.36
C THR A 517 -8.26 -6.99 5.23
N MET A 518 -7.50 -6.84 4.14
CA MET A 518 -6.80 -5.59 3.85
C MET A 518 -7.78 -4.43 3.68
N ALA A 519 -8.86 -4.64 2.92
CA ALA A 519 -9.89 -3.62 2.73
C ALA A 519 -10.57 -3.22 4.05
N GLU A 520 -10.84 -4.16 4.96
CA GLU A 520 -11.39 -3.88 6.29
C GLU A 520 -10.42 -3.12 7.19
N THR A 521 -9.14 -3.50 7.17
CA THR A 521 -8.08 -2.80 7.90
C THR A 521 -7.97 -1.34 7.44
N VAL A 522 -7.93 -1.08 6.14
CA VAL A 522 -7.94 0.30 5.60
C VAL A 522 -9.23 1.03 5.94
N ARG A 523 -10.39 0.39 5.81
CA ARG A 523 -11.69 1.03 6.17
C ARG A 523 -11.69 1.50 7.62
N TYR A 524 -11.15 0.69 8.53
CA TYR A 524 -10.99 1.06 9.92
C TYR A 524 -10.08 2.29 10.09
N TRP A 525 -8.94 2.31 9.40
CA TRP A 525 -8.05 3.48 9.40
C TRP A 525 -8.74 4.74 8.87
N CYS A 526 -9.46 4.64 7.74
CA CYS A 526 -10.23 5.75 7.18
C CYS A 526 -11.29 6.27 8.17
N SER A 527 -12.01 5.38 8.86
CA SER A 527 -13.01 5.76 9.86
C SER A 527 -12.37 6.46 11.07
N LYS A 528 -11.22 5.97 11.53
CA LYS A 528 -10.50 6.57 12.65
C LYS A 528 -9.85 7.90 12.29
N ALA A 529 -9.31 8.02 11.08
CA ALA A 529 -8.84 9.29 10.52
C ALA A 529 -9.95 10.35 10.49
N ALA A 530 -11.16 10.00 10.03
CA ALA A 530 -12.30 10.91 10.00
C ALA A 530 -12.66 11.47 11.37
N ASN A 531 -12.66 10.62 12.42
CA ASN A 531 -12.89 11.06 13.80
C ASN A 531 -11.79 11.96 14.36
N LEU A 532 -10.61 11.94 13.74
CA LEU A 532 -9.44 12.74 14.11
C LEU A 532 -9.23 13.94 13.16
N SER A 533 -10.28 14.35 12.43
CA SER A 533 -10.26 15.49 11.50
C SER A 533 -9.34 15.31 10.28
N PHE A 534 -9.14 14.08 9.84
CA PHE A 534 -8.43 13.74 8.60
C PHE A 534 -9.32 13.00 7.60
N HIS A 535 -8.97 13.10 6.32
CA HIS A 535 -9.54 12.31 5.24
C HIS A 535 -8.44 11.42 4.66
N MET A 536 -8.64 10.11 4.72
CA MET A 536 -7.75 9.12 4.12
C MET A 536 -8.44 8.48 2.91
N PHE A 537 -7.78 8.49 1.76
CA PHE A 537 -8.34 7.97 0.50
C PHE A 537 -7.25 7.36 -0.40
N PRO A 538 -7.62 6.40 -1.27
CA PRO A 538 -6.68 5.80 -2.21
C PRO A 538 -6.34 6.78 -3.33
N VAL A 539 -5.12 6.70 -3.84
CA VAL A 539 -4.63 7.45 -4.99
C VAL A 539 -3.93 6.52 -5.98
N PRO A 540 -4.02 6.80 -7.30
CA PRO A 540 -3.27 6.04 -8.29
C PRO A 540 -1.76 6.21 -8.09
N GLU A 541 -1.01 5.21 -8.55
CA GLU A 541 0.46 5.23 -8.57
C GLU A 541 0.98 6.37 -9.46
N ASP A 542 0.31 6.61 -10.59
CA ASP A 542 0.54 7.76 -11.46
C ASP A 542 -0.70 8.69 -11.48
N PRO A 543 -0.66 9.83 -10.76
CA PRO A 543 -1.73 10.82 -10.74
C PRO A 543 -1.91 11.58 -12.06
N PHE A 544 -0.86 11.65 -12.89
CA PHE A 544 -0.81 12.43 -14.13
C PHE A 544 -0.42 11.53 -15.32
N PRO A 545 -1.30 10.57 -15.69
CA PRO A 545 -1.00 9.55 -16.67
C PRO A 545 -0.62 10.17 -18.02
N HIS A 546 0.54 9.77 -18.53
CA HIS A 546 1.00 10.20 -19.85
C HIS A 546 0.67 9.13 -20.89
N ALA A 547 0.03 9.53 -21.99
CA ALA A 547 -0.48 8.59 -23.00
C ALA A 547 0.60 7.73 -23.68
N LEU A 548 1.86 8.20 -23.70
CA LEU A 548 3.01 7.46 -24.26
C LEU A 548 3.78 6.64 -23.21
N ASN A 549 3.49 6.80 -21.92
CA ASN A 549 4.09 5.97 -20.88
C ASN A 549 3.34 4.62 -20.86
N PRO A 550 4.00 3.49 -21.20
CA PRO A 550 3.35 2.18 -21.24
C PRO A 550 2.91 1.68 -19.86
N LEU A 551 3.42 2.28 -18.77
CA LEU A 551 3.05 1.94 -17.40
C LEU A 551 1.85 2.76 -16.89
N SER A 552 1.48 3.85 -17.57
CA SER A 552 0.33 4.66 -17.19
C SER A 552 -0.98 4.02 -17.68
N PRO A 553 -2.09 4.16 -16.94
CA PRO A 553 -3.39 3.67 -17.38
C PRO A 553 -3.77 4.18 -18.79
N PRO A 554 -4.14 3.29 -19.72
CA PRO A 554 -4.58 3.71 -21.04
C PRO A 554 -5.93 4.45 -20.93
N LEU A 555 -6.20 5.34 -21.90
CA LEU A 555 -7.45 6.12 -21.98
C LEU A 555 -7.64 7.19 -20.89
N GLN A 556 -6.55 7.59 -20.22
CA GLN A 556 -6.55 8.73 -19.29
C GLN A 556 -5.70 9.87 -19.86
N GLY A 557 -6.13 11.11 -19.65
CA GLY A 557 -5.44 12.30 -20.13
C GLY A 557 -5.68 13.48 -19.21
N PRO A 558 -4.63 14.10 -18.65
CA PRO A 558 -4.80 15.28 -17.83
C PRO A 558 -5.24 16.47 -18.69
N VAL A 559 -5.99 17.37 -18.07
CA VAL A 559 -6.52 18.59 -18.68
C VAL A 559 -5.50 19.71 -18.53
N VAL A 560 -5.12 20.32 -19.65
CA VAL A 560 -4.24 21.49 -19.66
C VAL A 560 -5.08 22.76 -19.49
N ILE A 561 -4.74 23.57 -18.50
CA ILE A 561 -5.39 24.84 -18.19
C ILE A 561 -4.33 25.94 -18.37
N PRO A 562 -4.38 26.70 -19.47
CA PRO A 562 -3.41 27.76 -19.73
C PRO A 562 -3.38 28.78 -18.59
N PHE A 563 -2.17 29.16 -18.17
CA PHE A 563 -1.97 30.14 -17.12
C PHE A 563 -0.74 30.99 -17.42
N ARG A 564 -0.97 32.15 -18.02
CA ARG A 564 0.07 33.13 -18.33
C ARG A 564 -0.16 34.36 -17.48
N SER A 565 0.85 34.72 -16.71
CA SER A 565 0.84 35.97 -15.96
C SER A 565 2.03 36.82 -16.39
N ASP A 566 1.87 37.51 -17.51
CA ASP A 566 2.90 38.40 -18.08
C ASP A 566 3.16 39.64 -17.19
N LYS A 567 2.28 39.88 -16.21
CA LYS A 567 2.30 41.04 -15.31
C LYS A 567 3.14 40.83 -14.03
N ILE A 568 3.66 39.63 -13.79
CA ILE A 568 4.30 39.28 -12.50
C ILE A 568 5.78 39.03 -12.68
N GLN A 569 6.58 39.64 -11.80
CA GLN A 569 8.01 39.42 -11.75
C GLN A 569 8.34 37.97 -11.36
N SER A 570 9.34 37.38 -12.01
CA SER A 570 9.67 35.95 -11.91
C SER A 570 9.85 35.44 -10.46
N HIS A 571 10.36 36.27 -9.54
CA HIS A 571 10.59 35.87 -8.15
C HIS A 571 9.32 35.77 -7.29
N TYR A 572 8.22 36.41 -7.68
CA TYR A 572 6.93 36.30 -7.00
C TYR A 572 6.06 35.16 -7.54
N PHE A 573 6.46 34.57 -8.67
CA PHE A 573 5.65 33.62 -9.40
C PHE A 573 5.41 32.33 -8.61
N SER A 574 6.45 31.75 -8.00
CA SER A 574 6.33 30.53 -7.17
C SER A 574 5.42 30.74 -5.95
N ARG A 575 5.53 31.92 -5.31
CA ARG A 575 4.65 32.32 -4.20
C ARG A 575 3.21 32.45 -4.68
N LEU A 576 2.96 33.09 -5.82
CA LEU A 576 1.62 33.21 -6.39
C LEU A 576 1.01 31.82 -6.64
N ILE A 577 1.72 30.94 -7.35
CA ILE A 577 1.22 29.59 -7.66
C ILE A 577 0.84 28.87 -6.37
N THR A 578 1.72 28.89 -5.36
CA THR A 578 1.45 28.26 -4.06
C THR A 578 0.20 28.82 -3.39
N THR A 579 0.01 30.14 -3.43
CA THR A 579 -1.17 30.80 -2.82
C THR A 579 -2.48 30.49 -3.56
N ILE A 580 -2.47 30.47 -4.91
CA ILE A 580 -3.62 30.08 -5.72
C ILE A 580 -4.02 28.62 -5.43
N VAL A 581 -3.04 27.73 -5.49
CA VAL A 581 -3.22 26.29 -5.23
C VAL A 581 -3.82 26.07 -3.82
N THR A 582 -3.27 26.73 -2.81
CA THR A 582 -3.78 26.66 -1.43
C THR A 582 -5.21 27.22 -1.32
N ALA A 583 -5.52 28.31 -2.01
CA ALA A 583 -6.84 28.94 -1.98
C ALA A 583 -7.94 28.01 -2.52
N PHE A 584 -7.62 27.25 -3.56
CA PHE A 584 -8.51 26.24 -4.13
C PHE A 584 -8.50 24.90 -3.37
N GLY A 585 -7.85 24.81 -2.21
CA GLY A 585 -7.89 23.63 -1.36
C GLY A 585 -6.98 22.49 -1.82
N PHE A 586 -5.97 22.80 -2.62
CA PHE A 586 -4.92 21.86 -2.97
C PHE A 586 -3.77 21.94 -1.97
N ILE A 587 -3.27 20.77 -1.55
CA ILE A 587 -2.12 20.64 -0.67
C ILE A 587 -1.03 19.83 -1.36
N GLU A 588 0.22 20.10 -1.01
CA GLU A 588 1.37 19.43 -1.63
C GLU A 588 1.37 17.93 -1.31
N MET A 589 1.80 17.12 -2.28
CA MET A 589 2.08 15.69 -2.14
C MET A 589 3.52 15.40 -2.58
N GLY A 590 4.19 14.46 -1.92
CA GLY A 590 5.61 14.18 -2.18
C GLY A 590 6.55 15.31 -1.70
N CYS A 591 7.65 15.54 -2.41
CA CYS A 591 8.63 16.57 -2.01
C CYS A 591 8.97 17.49 -3.19
N SER A 592 8.44 18.72 -3.18
CA SER A 592 8.73 19.75 -4.18
C SER A 592 10.20 20.16 -4.27
N ALA A 593 11.00 19.88 -3.23
CA ALA A 593 12.44 20.16 -3.25
C ALA A 593 13.23 19.18 -4.14
N HIS A 594 12.71 17.97 -4.38
CA HIS A 594 13.42 16.92 -5.12
C HIS A 594 12.69 16.48 -6.40
N GLN A 595 11.39 16.76 -6.49
CA GLN A 595 10.53 16.39 -7.60
C GLN A 595 9.67 17.59 -8.00
N VAL A 596 9.10 17.55 -9.20
CA VAL A 596 8.14 18.57 -9.63
C VAL A 596 6.98 18.62 -8.64
N ALA A 597 6.60 19.82 -8.21
CA ALA A 597 5.55 20.02 -7.24
C ALA A 597 4.20 19.48 -7.77
N GLN A 598 3.66 18.50 -7.05
CA GLN A 598 2.35 17.92 -7.30
C GLN A 598 1.46 18.22 -6.10
N TYR A 599 0.17 18.39 -6.38
CA TYR A 599 -0.81 18.74 -5.37
C TYR A 599 -2.04 17.85 -5.48
N VAL A 600 -2.63 17.53 -4.33
CA VAL A 600 -3.91 16.83 -4.20
C VAL A 600 -4.91 17.75 -3.54
N HIS A 601 -6.15 17.76 -4.03
CA HIS A 601 -7.22 18.50 -3.37
C HIS A 601 -7.56 17.84 -2.02
N VAL A 602 -7.90 18.63 -0.99
CA VAL A 602 -8.22 18.11 0.36
C VAL A 602 -9.34 17.07 0.38
N THR A 603 -10.22 17.05 -0.63
CA THR A 603 -11.26 16.03 -0.80
C THR A 603 -10.82 14.74 -1.46
N GLY A 604 -9.56 14.68 -1.91
CA GLY A 604 -8.95 13.56 -2.61
C GLY A 604 -9.47 13.31 -4.02
N GLY A 605 -10.34 14.15 -4.56
CA GLY A 605 -10.98 13.92 -5.87
C GLY A 605 -10.17 14.37 -7.08
N MET A 606 -9.18 15.24 -6.89
CA MET A 606 -8.53 15.99 -7.97
C MET A 606 -7.03 16.16 -7.66
N PHE A 607 -6.22 16.19 -8.71
CA PHE A 607 -4.79 16.46 -8.67
C PHE A 607 -4.47 17.67 -9.54
N LEU A 608 -3.43 18.41 -9.14
CA LEU A 608 -2.96 19.59 -9.83
C LEU A 608 -1.44 19.62 -9.82
N MET A 609 -0.82 20.02 -10.92
CA MET A 609 0.59 20.40 -10.97
C MET A 609 0.75 21.58 -11.92
N TYR A 610 1.83 22.34 -11.78
CA TYR A 610 2.14 23.44 -12.69
C TYR A 610 3.29 23.03 -13.62
N ASP A 611 3.05 23.11 -14.92
CA ASP A 611 4.06 22.87 -15.95
C ASP A 611 4.66 24.21 -16.41
N GLU A 612 5.88 24.48 -15.96
CA GLU A 612 6.61 25.72 -16.29
C GLU A 612 6.92 25.84 -17.79
N VAL A 613 7.14 24.72 -18.48
CA VAL A 613 7.46 24.72 -19.93
C VAL A 613 6.22 25.10 -20.74
N ARG A 614 5.06 24.55 -20.37
CA ARG A 614 3.79 24.86 -21.04
C ARG A 614 3.13 26.14 -20.54
N GLN A 615 3.60 26.70 -19.43
CA GLN A 615 2.96 27.82 -18.73
C GLN A 615 1.48 27.52 -18.47
N ALA A 616 1.22 26.37 -17.86
CA ALA A 616 -0.13 25.84 -17.69
C ALA A 616 -0.25 24.96 -16.45
N PHE A 617 -1.42 24.98 -15.83
CA PHE A 617 -1.80 23.98 -14.85
C PHE A 617 -2.21 22.70 -15.56
N ILE A 618 -1.78 21.56 -15.00
CA ILE A 618 -2.15 20.23 -15.44
C ILE A 618 -3.07 19.65 -14.37
N TRP A 619 -4.32 19.38 -14.76
CA TRP A 619 -5.37 18.91 -13.89
C TRP A 619 -5.69 17.44 -14.18
N SER A 620 -5.89 16.64 -13.14
CA SER A 620 -6.30 15.24 -13.28
C SER A 620 -7.34 14.88 -12.21
N TRP A 621 -8.17 13.88 -12.48
CA TRP A 621 -9.16 13.39 -11.52
C TRP A 621 -8.64 12.12 -10.83
N ASN A 622 -8.95 11.98 -9.54
CA ASN A 622 -8.70 10.73 -8.83
C ASN A 622 -9.77 9.69 -9.15
N GLN A 623 -9.43 8.76 -10.05
CA GLN A 623 -10.31 7.67 -10.46
C GLN A 623 -10.47 6.58 -9.39
N MET A 624 -9.56 6.49 -8.42
CA MET A 624 -9.65 5.51 -7.33
C MET A 624 -10.65 5.93 -6.25
N LEU A 625 -11.12 7.19 -6.28
CA LEU A 625 -12.07 7.71 -5.29
C LEU A 625 -13.49 7.19 -5.58
N SER A 626 -13.83 5.99 -5.11
CA SER A 626 -15.19 5.43 -5.22
C SER A 626 -16.18 6.13 -4.27
N HIS A 627 -17.49 5.86 -4.43
CA HIS A 627 -18.55 6.40 -3.56
C HIS A 627 -18.26 6.18 -2.06
N ARG A 628 -17.62 5.06 -1.71
CA ARG A 628 -17.23 4.73 -0.34
C ARG A 628 -16.33 5.79 0.31
N TYR A 629 -15.40 6.37 -0.46
CA TYR A 629 -14.43 7.36 0.07
C TYR A 629 -14.93 8.80 -0.04
N ARG A 630 -16.02 9.05 -0.78
CA ARG A 630 -16.63 10.38 -0.98
C ARG A 630 -17.60 10.78 0.14
N ALA A 631 -18.13 9.82 0.91
CA ALA A 631 -19.30 10.00 1.77
C ALA A 631 -19.20 11.13 2.82
N ASN A 632 -18.01 11.40 3.38
CA ASN A 632 -17.84 12.44 4.39
C ASN A 632 -17.72 13.86 3.82
N LEU A 633 -17.37 13.99 2.53
CA LEU A 633 -17.05 15.27 1.88
C LEU A 633 -17.96 15.60 0.70
N ASN A 634 -18.85 14.70 0.29
CA ASN A 634 -19.74 14.87 -0.87
C ASN A 634 -19.00 15.31 -2.14
N CYS A 635 -17.79 14.76 -2.38
CA CYS A 635 -16.99 15.02 -3.57
C CYS A 635 -17.59 14.30 -4.80
N THR A 636 -18.79 14.71 -5.23
CA THR A 636 -19.50 14.17 -6.40
C THR A 636 -18.77 14.53 -7.69
N GLU A 637 -19.21 13.95 -8.81
CA GLU A 637 -18.69 14.32 -10.13
C GLU A 637 -19.06 15.78 -10.47
N ASP A 638 -20.32 16.17 -10.21
CA ASP A 638 -20.78 17.56 -10.33
C ASP A 638 -19.90 18.57 -9.57
N PHE A 639 -19.45 18.21 -8.37
CA PHE A 639 -18.55 19.07 -7.59
C PHE A 639 -17.18 19.20 -8.25
N ARG A 640 -16.61 18.10 -8.76
CA ARG A 640 -15.30 18.11 -9.42
C ARG A 640 -15.33 18.90 -10.73
N ASP A 641 -16.42 18.75 -11.48
CA ASP A 641 -16.62 19.50 -12.74
C ASP A 641 -16.83 20.99 -12.47
N TYR A 642 -17.59 21.33 -11.42
CA TYR A 642 -17.72 22.72 -10.96
C TYR A 642 -16.37 23.32 -10.56
N MET A 643 -15.54 22.59 -9.78
CA MET A 643 -14.22 23.06 -9.37
C MET A 643 -13.29 23.27 -10.56
N LEU A 644 -13.31 22.38 -11.55
CA LEU A 644 -12.55 22.54 -12.79
C LEU A 644 -13.01 23.79 -13.58
N SER A 645 -14.32 23.99 -13.71
CA SER A 645 -14.92 25.13 -14.40
C SER A 645 -14.55 26.46 -13.72
N ASP A 646 -14.69 26.52 -12.38
CA ASP A 646 -14.33 27.70 -11.59
C ASP A 646 -12.83 28.01 -11.66
N PHE A 647 -11.97 26.98 -11.60
CA PHE A 647 -10.53 27.15 -11.71
C PHE A 647 -10.10 27.65 -13.10
N ARG A 648 -10.72 27.16 -14.18
CA ARG A 648 -10.54 27.71 -15.55
C ARG A 648 -10.97 29.17 -15.65
N SER A 649 -12.13 29.49 -15.09
CA SER A 649 -12.67 30.86 -15.03
C SER A 649 -11.71 31.80 -14.29
N PHE A 650 -11.18 31.35 -13.14
CA PHE A 650 -10.17 32.07 -12.38
C PHE A 650 -8.87 32.30 -13.18
N CYS A 651 -8.31 31.24 -13.79
CA CYS A 651 -7.07 31.30 -14.56
C CYS A 651 -7.18 32.15 -15.84
N SER A 652 -8.36 32.21 -16.45
CA SER A 652 -8.65 33.07 -17.60
C SER A 652 -8.92 34.54 -17.24
N ASN A 653 -8.79 34.90 -15.95
CA ASN A 653 -9.07 36.23 -15.43
C ASN A 653 -10.52 36.69 -15.68
N ALA A 654 -11.48 35.77 -15.66
CA ALA A 654 -12.89 36.13 -15.75
C ALA A 654 -13.26 37.06 -14.58
N ASN A 655 -14.03 38.11 -14.88
CA ASN A 655 -14.47 39.14 -13.91
C ASN A 655 -13.32 39.83 -13.13
N ASN A 656 -12.11 39.87 -13.69
CA ASN A 656 -10.90 40.41 -13.05
C ASN A 656 -10.57 39.73 -11.70
N ARG A 657 -10.97 38.47 -11.50
CA ARG A 657 -10.82 37.78 -10.20
C ARG A 657 -9.36 37.54 -9.85
N ILE A 658 -8.52 37.13 -10.80
CA ILE A 658 -7.10 36.91 -10.51
C ILE A 658 -6.33 38.22 -10.39
N ASP A 659 -6.63 39.22 -11.23
CA ASP A 659 -6.00 40.55 -11.11
C ASP A 659 -6.27 41.15 -9.71
N LYS A 660 -7.51 41.04 -9.19
CA LYS A 660 -7.84 41.44 -7.82
C LYS A 660 -7.10 40.60 -6.78
N TYR A 661 -7.03 39.28 -6.96
CA TYR A 661 -6.32 38.40 -6.05
C TYR A 661 -4.82 38.73 -5.96
N ILE A 662 -4.17 39.02 -7.10
CA ILE A 662 -2.77 39.44 -7.16
C ILE A 662 -2.58 40.78 -6.45
N HIS A 663 -3.44 41.76 -6.72
CA HIS A 663 -3.41 43.06 -6.04
C HIS A 663 -3.53 42.89 -4.52
N ASP A 664 -4.49 42.12 -4.04
CA ASP A 664 -4.69 41.88 -2.60
C ASP A 664 -3.50 41.14 -1.95
N LEU A 665 -2.81 40.29 -2.70
CA LEU A 665 -1.66 39.53 -2.20
C LEU A 665 -0.37 40.37 -2.08
N PHE A 666 -0.15 41.31 -3.01
CA PHE A 666 1.13 42.03 -3.15
C PHE A 666 1.06 43.52 -2.81
N GLU A 667 -0.09 44.18 -2.92
CA GLU A 667 -0.21 45.63 -2.65
C GLU A 667 -0.71 45.96 -1.23
N ASN A 668 -1.27 44.99 -0.50
CA ASN A 668 -1.63 45.14 0.93
C ASN A 668 -0.55 44.63 1.91
N GLN A 669 0.71 44.47 1.47
CA GLN A 669 1.85 44.08 2.33
C GLN A 669 2.77 45.25 2.67
#